data_AF-A0A5M8AF98-F1
#
_entry.id   AF-A0A5M8AF98-F1
#
_cell.length_a   1.000
_cell.length_b   1.000
_cell.length_c   1.000
_cell.angle_alpha   90.00
_cell.angle_beta   90.00
_cell.angle_gamma   90.00
#
_symmetry.space_group_name_H-M   'P 1'
#
loop_
_entity.id
_entity.type
_entity.pdbx_description
1 polymer ?
#
loop_
_entity_poly.entity_id
_entity_poly.type
_entity_poly.pdbx_seq_one_letter_code
_entity_poly.pdbx_strand_id
1 'polypeptide(L)'
;MFNWIVRASLGNRLVVLALATILMAFGAMTAWRTPVDVFPDLNKPLVTVITEAGGMAPQEVELLVSFPIETALNGMPGVTRVRSVSGVGLSIVYAEFDWGSDVYRNRQLVSERLALVREQLPGGLTPIMGPVSSIMGEIMLIALPIDAQSVSPMVAREYADFVLRPRLLSVPGVSQVIPIGGEVRQLRVEPDTARMAQFGISLGQLSDALRDFASNSSGGFIDLNGREYLIRNLGRTTRLDDLGGLAVAYRDGAPVLLQQVASVRHAPAVKRGDAGFNGKPAVIVSVQKQPDADTVKLTRELEAALAELKQGMPKGLEAPRVLFRQADFIEASIGNVVEALRDGAIMVAIILFAFLLSARTTAISLIAIPLSLAVTALAFHVLGQSINVMTLGGLAIAIGELVDDAVVDVENILRRLKQRKTMTEAPAVLETIWRASVEVRSGIVYATLIVVLVFVPLFALPGIEGRLFAPLGVAYIVSILASMLVSMTVTPVLSYYLLPGMKRLDHPDSPLVRWLKRVDTRVLNWSFPRARVILAGAGIAALIAAASIPWLPRAFLPAFNEGSLVMSLMFNPGTSLTEANRMGALAESLIRQVPEVTQVGRRTGRAELDEHAEGVHSSEIDVDLKRSDRSREEVMAAIRAQLSSLPASVAIGQPISHRLDHLLSGVRAQIALKIYGDDLDTLRGLAESVRGRLAQVPGLVDITVERQVLIPQVNVRLDYRKAAQYGITPGDALGAMQTLSEGARASQVIEGVRRHDLVVRLAETQRTPQDLARIMIQSPRGPVPLAAIASVEEGDGPNQIGRENGRRRIVVYANTDGSDMGRIIAGVRGAVAQSSLPGGYFVSIEGQFQAQELATQLIALLAVMSLALIYLVLYSRYRAHRLTLIIMANIPFALIGSVIAMWAAGLTLSVASMVGFITLTGIATRNGILKVSHYINLCRLEGESFGMPMIVRGSLERLTPVLMTALVAAFALTPLLVAADAPGKEILHPVAVVIFGGLVSSTLLDTVLTPLAVWLFGRESIEELAGQAGTHAY
;
A
#
# COMPACT_ATOMS: atom_id res chain seq x y z
N MET A 1 -11.32 -21.60 -37.72
CA MET A 1 -11.64 -21.76 -36.28
C MET A 1 -12.91 -21.03 -35.85
N PHE A 2 -13.00 -19.70 -35.95
CA PHE A 2 -14.15 -18.93 -35.43
C PHE A 2 -15.51 -19.30 -36.05
N ASN A 3 -15.52 -19.62 -37.35
CA ASN A 3 -16.70 -20.13 -38.05
C ASN A 3 -17.24 -21.42 -37.38
N TRP A 4 -16.33 -22.33 -37.01
CA TRP A 4 -16.68 -23.56 -36.32
C TRP A 4 -17.31 -23.31 -34.95
N ILE A 5 -16.79 -22.35 -34.18
CA ILE A 5 -17.34 -21.98 -32.86
C ILE A 5 -18.79 -21.49 -32.97
N VAL A 6 -19.10 -20.57 -33.90
CA VAL A 6 -20.48 -20.10 -34.12
C VAL A 6 -21.38 -21.26 -34.50
N ARG A 7 -20.95 -22.05 -35.48
CA ARG A 7 -21.75 -23.13 -36.04
C ARG A 7 -22.05 -24.21 -35.00
N ALA A 8 -21.05 -24.58 -34.20
CA ALA A 8 -21.20 -25.52 -33.09
C ALA A 8 -22.11 -24.95 -31.99
N SER A 9 -22.00 -23.66 -31.67
CA SER A 9 -22.84 -23.01 -30.66
C SER A 9 -24.31 -22.95 -31.08
N LEU A 10 -24.58 -22.59 -32.33
CA LEU A 10 -25.93 -22.58 -32.90
C LEU A 10 -26.51 -24.00 -33.03
N GLY A 11 -25.67 -25.00 -33.34
CA GLY A 11 -26.06 -26.41 -33.37
C GLY A 11 -26.45 -26.97 -31.99
N ASN A 12 -25.74 -26.57 -30.93
CA ASN A 12 -25.92 -27.06 -29.55
C ASN A 12 -26.55 -26.01 -28.62
N ARG A 13 -27.49 -25.21 -29.14
CA ARG A 13 -28.09 -24.04 -28.46
C ARG A 13 -28.55 -24.25 -27.00
N LEU A 14 -29.18 -25.38 -26.68
CA LEU A 14 -29.66 -25.67 -25.32
C LEU A 14 -28.50 -25.90 -24.35
N VAL A 15 -27.45 -26.58 -24.79
CA VAL A 15 -26.24 -26.84 -24.00
C VAL A 15 -25.50 -25.53 -23.74
N VAL A 16 -25.39 -24.65 -24.74
CA VAL A 16 -24.75 -23.33 -24.59
C VAL A 16 -25.49 -22.48 -23.55
N LEU A 17 -26.82 -22.44 -23.59
CA LEU A 17 -27.61 -21.71 -22.58
C LEU A 17 -27.47 -22.31 -21.19
N ALA A 18 -27.52 -23.65 -21.06
CA ALA A 18 -27.33 -24.33 -19.78
C ALA A 18 -25.94 -24.04 -19.17
N LEU A 19 -24.88 -24.12 -19.98
CA LEU A 19 -23.53 -23.77 -19.58
C LEU A 19 -23.41 -22.30 -19.18
N ALA A 20 -24.03 -21.38 -19.93
CA ALA A 20 -24.05 -19.97 -19.58
C ALA A 20 -24.73 -19.70 -18.22
N THR A 21 -25.85 -20.38 -17.94
CA THR A 21 -26.52 -20.29 -16.63
C THR A 21 -25.67 -20.86 -15.49
N ILE A 22 -25.04 -22.02 -15.70
CA ILE A 22 -24.12 -22.62 -14.71
C ILE A 22 -22.93 -21.71 -14.45
N LEU A 23 -22.30 -21.17 -15.51
CA LEU A 23 -21.19 -20.23 -15.41
C LEU A 23 -21.58 -18.97 -14.65
N MET A 24 -22.77 -18.43 -14.90
CA MET A 24 -23.28 -17.26 -14.19
C MET A 24 -23.45 -17.54 -12.69
N ALA A 25 -24.07 -18.68 -12.32
CA ALA A 25 -24.26 -19.06 -10.93
C ALA A 25 -22.93 -19.38 -10.21
N PHE A 26 -22.04 -20.13 -10.86
CA PHE A 26 -20.75 -20.51 -10.31
C PHE A 26 -19.80 -19.32 -10.19
N GLY A 27 -19.79 -18.43 -11.19
CA GLY A 27 -19.03 -17.18 -11.16
C GLY A 27 -19.53 -16.22 -10.09
N ALA A 28 -20.85 -16.07 -9.91
CA ALA A 28 -21.41 -15.26 -8.81
C ALA A 28 -21.03 -15.80 -7.42
N MET A 29 -21.12 -17.12 -7.22
CA MET A 29 -20.69 -17.76 -5.97
C MET A 29 -19.18 -17.57 -5.73
N THR A 30 -18.36 -17.66 -6.77
CA THR A 30 -16.90 -17.47 -6.69
C THR A 30 -16.56 -16.03 -6.35
N ALA A 31 -17.23 -15.05 -6.98
CA ALA A 31 -17.06 -13.63 -6.69
C ALA A 31 -17.32 -13.31 -5.21
N TRP A 32 -18.36 -13.91 -4.61
CA TRP A 32 -18.67 -13.72 -3.18
C TRP A 32 -17.68 -14.36 -2.20
N ARG A 33 -16.88 -15.33 -2.65
CA ARG A 33 -15.87 -16.01 -1.81
C ARG A 33 -14.46 -15.49 -2.01
N THR A 34 -14.24 -14.62 -3.00
CA THR A 34 -12.91 -14.12 -3.32
C THR A 34 -12.49 -13.10 -2.25
N PRO A 35 -11.24 -13.18 -1.73
CA PRO A 35 -10.74 -12.25 -0.72
C PRO A 35 -10.80 -10.81 -1.18
N VAL A 36 -11.01 -9.91 -0.22
CA VAL A 36 -11.22 -8.49 -0.46
C VAL A 36 -10.14 -7.65 0.21
N ASP A 37 -9.51 -6.76 -0.53
CA ASP A 37 -8.50 -5.82 0.00
C ASP A 37 -8.56 -4.48 -0.76
N VAL A 38 -7.92 -3.43 -0.24
CA VAL A 38 -7.88 -2.11 -0.92
C VAL A 38 -6.98 -2.16 -2.15
N PHE A 39 -5.80 -2.75 -1.99
CA PHE A 39 -4.74 -2.83 -2.99
C PHE A 39 -4.39 -4.29 -3.25
N PRO A 40 -3.76 -4.59 -4.40
CA PRO A 40 -3.09 -5.87 -4.56
C PRO A 40 -1.94 -6.04 -3.56
N ASP A 41 -1.38 -7.23 -3.48
CA ASP A 41 -0.25 -7.48 -2.57
C ASP A 41 0.99 -6.65 -2.99
N LEU A 42 1.30 -5.63 -2.18
CA LEU A 42 2.45 -4.73 -2.32
C LEU A 42 3.61 -5.11 -1.39
N ASN A 43 3.56 -6.27 -0.73
CA ASN A 43 4.59 -6.67 0.22
C ASN A 43 5.88 -7.02 -0.51
N LYS A 44 6.87 -6.13 -0.40
CA LYS A 44 8.26 -6.49 -0.69
C LYS A 44 8.76 -7.40 0.43
N PRO A 45 9.26 -8.62 0.13
CA PRO A 45 9.78 -9.52 1.15
C PRO A 45 10.85 -8.85 2.01
N LEU A 46 10.56 -8.74 3.30
CA LEU A 46 11.38 -8.07 4.30
C LEU A 46 11.54 -8.98 5.51
N VAL A 47 12.77 -9.10 6.02
CA VAL A 47 13.02 -9.74 7.30
C VAL A 47 13.63 -8.72 8.25
N THR A 48 12.89 -8.42 9.32
CA THR A 48 13.34 -7.55 10.40
C THR A 48 14.03 -8.38 11.47
N VAL A 49 15.18 -7.93 11.94
CA VAL A 49 15.91 -8.51 13.09
C VAL A 49 15.99 -7.45 14.16
N ILE A 50 15.44 -7.75 15.34
CA ILE A 50 15.40 -6.86 16.49
C ILE A 50 16.34 -7.43 17.56
N THR A 51 17.17 -6.59 18.15
CA THR A 51 17.99 -6.96 19.30
C THR A 51 17.86 -5.89 20.37
N GLU A 52 17.24 -6.26 21.50
CA GLU A 52 17.15 -5.41 22.69
C GLU A 52 18.48 -5.47 23.44
N ALA A 53 19.22 -4.38 23.43
CA ALA A 53 20.54 -4.23 24.06
C ALA A 53 20.47 -3.43 25.38
N GLY A 54 19.29 -3.38 25.98
CA GLY A 54 19.09 -2.83 27.32
C GLY A 54 19.42 -1.33 27.43
N GLY A 55 20.43 -0.97 28.22
CA GLY A 55 20.86 0.41 28.45
C GLY A 55 22.00 0.92 27.55
N MET A 56 22.49 0.12 26.59
CA MET A 56 23.65 0.48 25.76
C MET A 56 23.43 1.77 24.97
N ALA A 57 24.47 2.61 24.87
CA ALA A 57 24.41 3.80 24.05
C ALA A 57 24.49 3.45 22.54
N PRO A 58 24.00 4.33 21.65
CA PRO A 58 23.87 4.02 20.23
C PRO A 58 25.18 3.61 19.54
N GLN A 59 26.33 4.15 19.97
CA GLN A 59 27.64 3.78 19.42
C GLN A 59 28.03 2.33 19.76
N GLU A 60 27.79 1.90 21.00
CA GLU A 60 28.03 0.52 21.42
C GLU A 60 27.09 -0.43 20.71
N VAL A 61 25.81 -0.08 20.60
CA VAL A 61 24.82 -0.87 19.85
C VAL A 61 25.22 -0.99 18.38
N GLU A 62 25.67 0.11 17.75
CA GLU A 62 26.12 0.10 16.36
C GLU A 62 27.26 -0.89 16.15
N LEU A 63 28.33 -0.76 16.93
CA LEU A 63 29.57 -1.51 16.70
C LEU A 63 29.50 -2.96 17.20
N LEU A 64 28.85 -3.20 18.33
CA LEU A 64 28.83 -4.51 18.98
C LEU A 64 27.64 -5.38 18.57
N VAL A 65 26.56 -4.78 18.06
CA VAL A 65 25.31 -5.50 17.74
C VAL A 65 24.92 -5.35 16.28
N SER A 66 24.64 -4.12 15.82
CA SER A 66 24.11 -3.88 14.47
C SER A 66 25.12 -4.27 13.39
N PHE A 67 26.39 -3.86 13.53
CA PHE A 67 27.42 -4.08 12.52
C PHE A 67 27.72 -5.57 12.25
N PRO A 68 27.90 -6.45 13.25
CA PRO A 68 28.01 -7.89 13.02
C PRO A 68 26.78 -8.49 12.33
N ILE A 69 25.57 -8.10 12.73
CA ILE A 69 24.32 -8.59 12.13
C ILE A 69 24.22 -8.13 10.67
N GLU A 70 24.40 -6.83 10.39
CA GLU A 70 24.41 -6.27 9.03
C GLU A 70 25.39 -7.01 8.13
N THR A 71 26.61 -7.22 8.59
CA THR A 71 27.68 -7.85 7.80
C THR A 71 27.35 -9.30 7.48
N ALA A 72 26.73 -10.02 8.40
CA ALA A 72 26.31 -11.40 8.17
C ALA A 72 25.12 -11.54 7.20
N LEU A 73 24.23 -10.54 7.17
CA LEU A 73 23.08 -10.50 6.26
C LEU A 73 23.44 -9.93 4.88
N ASN A 74 24.46 -9.07 4.80
CA ASN A 74 24.97 -8.56 3.54
C ASN A 74 25.56 -9.69 2.69
N GLY A 75 25.22 -9.70 1.39
CA GLY A 75 25.68 -10.73 0.45
C GLY A 75 24.92 -12.06 0.49
N MET A 76 23.85 -12.16 1.29
CA MET A 76 22.93 -13.30 1.19
C MET A 76 22.21 -13.31 -0.17
N PRO A 77 21.92 -14.49 -0.74
CA PRO A 77 21.16 -14.59 -1.98
C PRO A 77 19.81 -13.88 -1.91
N GLY A 78 19.52 -13.04 -2.90
CA GLY A 78 18.27 -12.31 -3.02
C GLY A 78 18.16 -11.06 -2.14
N VAL A 79 19.15 -10.73 -1.30
CA VAL A 79 19.15 -9.47 -0.55
C VAL A 79 19.52 -8.30 -1.47
N THR A 80 18.62 -7.32 -1.53
CA THR A 80 18.79 -6.09 -2.32
C THR A 80 19.37 -4.94 -1.50
N ARG A 81 19.02 -4.88 -0.21
CA ARG A 81 19.37 -3.77 0.68
C ARG A 81 19.34 -4.24 2.13
N VAL A 82 20.36 -3.85 2.89
CA VAL A 82 20.38 -4.03 4.36
C VAL A 82 20.44 -2.65 5.01
N ARG A 83 19.49 -2.37 5.88
CA ARG A 83 19.46 -1.13 6.67
C ARG A 83 19.56 -1.47 8.14
N SER A 84 20.12 -0.57 8.93
CA SER A 84 20.00 -0.65 10.36
C SER A 84 19.78 0.71 11.00
N VAL A 85 19.14 0.67 12.16
CA VAL A 85 19.02 1.79 13.07
C VAL A 85 19.51 1.32 14.43
N SER A 86 20.57 1.96 14.91
CA SER A 86 21.12 1.74 16.25
C SER A 86 20.67 2.89 17.14
N GLY A 87 19.68 2.64 17.99
CA GLY A 87 19.18 3.59 18.97
C GLY A 87 19.62 3.23 20.39
N VAL A 88 19.18 4.03 21.37
CA VAL A 88 19.47 3.76 22.79
C VAL A 88 18.85 2.41 23.19
N GLY A 89 19.72 1.44 23.47
CA GLY A 89 19.32 0.10 23.91
C GLY A 89 18.73 -0.79 22.82
N LEU A 90 18.79 -0.42 21.55
CA LEU A 90 18.04 -1.09 20.49
C LEU A 90 18.81 -1.13 19.17
N SER A 91 18.96 -2.33 18.62
CA SER A 91 19.34 -2.55 17.23
C SER A 91 18.14 -3.08 16.44
N ILE A 92 17.80 -2.41 15.34
CA ILE A 92 16.89 -2.96 14.33
C ILE A 92 17.63 -3.05 13.01
N VAL A 93 17.69 -4.25 12.43
CA VAL A 93 18.26 -4.52 11.12
C VAL A 93 17.17 -5.01 10.17
N TYR A 94 17.02 -4.33 9.04
CA TYR A 94 16.06 -4.64 8.00
C TYR A 94 16.80 -5.25 6.81
N ALA A 95 16.51 -6.51 6.48
CA ALA A 95 17.00 -7.18 5.28
C ALA A 95 15.90 -7.24 4.22
N GLU A 96 16.03 -6.42 3.18
CA GLU A 96 15.09 -6.35 2.05
C GLU A 96 15.52 -7.31 0.94
N PHE A 97 14.60 -8.16 0.50
CA PHE A 97 14.84 -9.13 -0.57
C PHE A 97 14.21 -8.73 -1.89
N ASP A 98 14.61 -9.42 -2.97
CA ASP A 98 14.02 -9.29 -4.29
C ASP A 98 12.52 -9.56 -4.29
N TRP A 99 11.80 -8.88 -5.19
CA TRP A 99 10.38 -9.10 -5.42
C TRP A 99 10.10 -10.57 -5.79
N GLY A 100 9.07 -11.16 -5.18
CA GLY A 100 8.66 -12.54 -5.45
C GLY A 100 9.54 -13.61 -4.80
N SER A 101 10.54 -13.23 -4.00
CA SER A 101 11.24 -14.19 -3.13
C SER A 101 10.30 -14.73 -2.05
N ASP A 102 10.46 -16.01 -1.71
CA ASP A 102 9.68 -16.65 -0.66
C ASP A 102 10.16 -16.16 0.72
N VAL A 103 9.27 -15.48 1.44
CA VAL A 103 9.55 -14.91 2.77
C VAL A 103 9.97 -16.00 3.76
N TYR A 104 9.38 -17.20 3.72
CA TYR A 104 9.72 -18.27 4.66
C TYR A 104 11.13 -18.81 4.38
N ARG A 105 11.50 -18.95 3.10
CA ARG A 105 12.87 -19.30 2.71
C ARG A 105 13.86 -18.21 3.12
N ASN A 106 13.53 -16.95 2.90
CA ASN A 106 14.38 -15.82 3.31
C ASN A 106 14.62 -15.81 4.82
N ARG A 107 13.57 -16.08 5.62
CA ARG A 107 13.70 -16.22 7.08
C ARG A 107 14.55 -17.40 7.50
N GLN A 108 14.45 -18.52 6.81
CA GLN A 108 15.33 -19.66 7.07
C GLN A 108 16.79 -19.27 6.87
N LEU A 109 17.11 -18.62 5.75
CA LEU A 109 18.47 -18.12 5.45
C LEU A 109 18.95 -17.12 6.50
N VAL A 110 18.09 -16.19 6.92
CA VAL A 110 18.39 -15.22 8.00
C VAL A 110 18.66 -15.96 9.31
N SER A 111 17.81 -16.94 9.68
CA SER A 111 17.97 -17.75 10.89
C SER A 111 19.32 -18.46 10.94
N GLU A 112 19.75 -19.04 9.81
CA GLU A 112 21.07 -19.67 9.67
C GLU A 112 22.21 -18.68 9.91
N ARG A 113 22.11 -17.44 9.41
CA ARG A 113 23.11 -16.39 9.67
C ARG A 113 23.09 -15.88 11.10
N LEU A 114 21.90 -15.68 11.68
CA LEU A 114 21.77 -15.22 13.07
C LEU A 114 22.32 -16.23 14.07
N ALA A 115 22.18 -17.54 13.80
CA ALA A 115 22.76 -18.58 14.62
C ALA A 115 24.30 -18.46 14.73
N LEU A 116 24.97 -18.08 13.65
CA LEU A 116 26.43 -17.85 13.61
C LEU A 116 26.83 -16.55 14.32
N VAL A 117 26.03 -15.50 14.19
CA VAL A 117 26.31 -14.18 14.81
C VAL A 117 26.04 -14.19 16.31
N ARG A 118 25.14 -15.03 16.80
CA ARG A 118 24.74 -15.08 18.22
C ARG A 118 25.92 -15.24 19.17
N GLU A 119 26.95 -16.01 18.80
CA GLU A 119 28.16 -16.21 19.61
C GLU A 119 29.08 -14.99 19.64
N GLN A 120 28.95 -14.07 18.68
CA GLN A 120 29.75 -12.84 18.58
C GLN A 120 29.15 -11.68 19.37
N LEU A 121 27.88 -11.76 19.77
CA LEU A 121 27.18 -10.69 20.46
C LEU A 121 27.51 -10.67 21.96
N PRO A 122 27.74 -9.49 22.57
CA PRO A 122 28.08 -9.38 23.99
C PRO A 122 26.92 -9.79 24.90
N GLY A 123 27.21 -10.20 26.14
CA GLY A 123 26.21 -10.33 27.21
C GLY A 123 25.10 -11.36 26.97
N GLY A 124 25.27 -12.29 26.03
CA GLY A 124 24.23 -13.26 25.67
C GLY A 124 23.01 -12.63 24.98
N LEU A 125 23.16 -11.44 24.39
CA LEU A 125 22.11 -10.78 23.61
C LEU A 125 21.60 -11.71 22.51
N THR A 126 20.28 -11.86 22.44
CA THR A 126 19.64 -12.74 21.45
C THR A 126 18.93 -11.90 20.39
N PRO A 127 19.43 -11.91 19.14
CA PRO A 127 18.71 -11.29 18.03
C PRO A 127 17.47 -12.12 17.75
N ILE A 128 16.32 -11.47 17.68
CA ILE A 128 15.05 -12.10 17.35
C ILE A 128 14.60 -11.65 15.96
N MET A 129 14.07 -12.58 15.17
CA MET A 129 13.41 -12.20 13.93
C MET A 129 12.01 -11.66 14.26
N GLY A 130 11.68 -10.49 13.71
CA GLY A 130 10.31 -9.96 13.71
C GLY A 130 9.33 -10.94 13.04
N PRO A 131 8.02 -10.81 13.29
CA PRO A 131 7.02 -11.64 12.63
C PRO A 131 6.97 -11.41 11.11
N VAL A 132 6.21 -12.28 10.42
CA VAL A 132 5.87 -12.04 9.02
C VAL A 132 4.63 -11.15 9.00
N SER A 133 4.87 -9.85 8.89
CA SER A 133 3.85 -8.81 8.81
C SER A 133 3.84 -8.18 7.41
N SER A 134 2.67 -7.70 6.99
CA SER A 134 2.57 -6.79 5.84
C SER A 134 2.96 -5.39 6.27
N ILE A 135 3.56 -4.58 5.39
CA ILE A 135 3.85 -3.16 5.70
C ILE A 135 2.53 -2.38 5.79
N MET A 136 1.50 -2.81 5.03
CA MET A 136 0.12 -2.36 5.21
C MET A 136 -0.64 -3.18 6.27
N GLY A 137 0.08 -3.91 7.11
CA GLY A 137 -0.46 -4.96 7.96
C GLY A 137 -1.09 -4.45 9.25
N GLU A 138 -0.88 -3.20 9.65
CA GLU A 138 -1.56 -2.60 10.80
C GLU A 138 -3.03 -2.33 10.46
N ILE A 139 -3.90 -3.28 10.78
CA ILE A 139 -5.31 -3.27 10.35
C ILE A 139 -6.25 -2.64 11.38
N MET A 140 -5.87 -2.65 12.66
CA MET A 140 -6.72 -2.17 13.75
C MET A 140 -5.89 -1.66 14.93
N LEU A 141 -6.26 -0.49 15.44
CA LEU A 141 -5.75 0.06 16.71
C LEU A 141 -6.87 0.06 17.75
N ILE A 142 -6.60 -0.49 18.93
CA ILE A 142 -7.57 -0.62 20.02
C ILE A 142 -7.04 0.14 21.23
N ALA A 143 -7.71 1.20 21.64
CA ALA A 143 -7.41 1.91 22.87
C ALA A 143 -8.13 1.26 24.07
N LEU A 144 -7.40 1.08 25.17
CA LEU A 144 -7.91 0.78 26.51
C LEU A 144 -7.73 2.06 27.35
N PRO A 145 -8.76 2.93 27.43
CA PRO A 145 -8.67 4.14 28.22
C PRO A 145 -8.46 3.82 29.71
N ILE A 146 -7.60 4.59 30.37
CA ILE A 146 -7.32 4.45 31.80
C ILE A 146 -7.90 5.66 32.52
N ASP A 147 -8.90 5.40 33.37
CA ASP A 147 -9.27 6.33 34.41
C ASP A 147 -8.41 6.07 35.66
N ALA A 148 -7.40 6.91 35.86
CA ALA A 148 -6.44 6.77 36.95
C ALA A 148 -7.08 6.87 38.35
N GLN A 149 -8.33 7.36 38.46
CA GLN A 149 -9.07 7.40 39.72
C GLN A 149 -9.70 6.04 40.08
N SER A 150 -9.99 5.20 39.09
CA SER A 150 -10.66 3.91 39.29
C SER A 150 -9.72 2.72 39.17
N VAL A 151 -8.73 2.76 38.28
CA VAL A 151 -7.82 1.63 38.02
C VAL A 151 -6.38 2.09 37.80
N SER A 152 -5.42 1.34 38.37
CA SER A 152 -3.99 1.57 38.13
C SER A 152 -3.60 1.26 36.67
N PRO A 153 -2.71 2.05 36.04
CA PRO A 153 -2.15 1.74 34.71
C PRO A 153 -1.52 0.35 34.61
N MET A 154 -1.06 -0.23 35.74
CA MET A 154 -0.53 -1.60 35.78
C MET A 154 -1.59 -2.64 35.47
N VAL A 155 -2.80 -2.47 36.00
CA VAL A 155 -3.91 -3.43 35.79
C VAL A 155 -4.37 -3.39 34.33
N ALA A 156 -4.43 -2.21 33.72
CA ALA A 156 -4.76 -2.06 32.31
C ALA A 156 -3.71 -2.74 31.41
N ARG A 157 -2.42 -2.57 31.72
CA ARG A 157 -1.33 -3.23 30.99
C ARG A 157 -1.34 -4.75 31.19
N GLU A 158 -1.54 -5.24 32.41
CA GLU A 158 -1.67 -6.68 32.68
C GLU A 158 -2.84 -7.31 31.91
N TYR A 159 -3.99 -6.62 31.84
CA TYR A 159 -5.12 -7.08 31.03
C TYR A 159 -4.75 -7.11 29.53
N ALA A 160 -4.07 -6.08 29.04
CA ALA A 160 -3.62 -6.01 27.65
C ALA A 160 -2.66 -7.18 27.31
N ASP A 161 -1.66 -7.45 28.14
CA ASP A 161 -0.62 -8.45 27.89
C ASP A 161 -1.10 -9.90 28.07
N PHE A 162 -1.91 -10.18 29.10
CA PHE A 162 -2.24 -11.55 29.48
C PHE A 162 -3.65 -12.00 29.11
N VAL A 163 -4.54 -11.08 28.73
CA VAL A 163 -5.93 -11.42 28.35
C VAL A 163 -6.22 -11.00 26.91
N LEU A 164 -6.06 -9.71 26.60
CA LEU A 164 -6.40 -9.19 25.28
C LEU A 164 -5.45 -9.71 24.20
N ARG A 165 -4.13 -9.57 24.40
CA ARG A 165 -3.11 -9.98 23.43
C ARG A 165 -3.21 -11.48 23.06
N PRO A 166 -3.29 -12.45 24.00
CA PRO A 166 -3.42 -13.86 23.64
C PRO A 166 -4.74 -14.17 22.92
N ARG A 167 -5.84 -13.52 23.31
CA ARG A 167 -7.13 -13.71 22.62
C ARG A 167 -7.09 -13.19 21.19
N LEU A 168 -6.50 -12.03 20.94
CA LEU A 168 -6.37 -11.49 19.59
C LEU A 168 -5.39 -12.32 18.73
N LEU A 169 -4.26 -12.77 19.30
CA LEU A 169 -3.32 -13.66 18.62
C LEU A 169 -3.92 -15.04 18.25
N SER A 170 -4.95 -15.49 18.97
CA SER A 170 -5.64 -16.75 18.64
C SER A 170 -6.53 -16.66 17.39
N VAL A 171 -6.80 -15.45 16.88
CA VAL A 171 -7.58 -15.24 15.66
C VAL A 171 -6.71 -15.57 14.44
N PRO A 172 -7.11 -16.50 13.57
CA PRO A 172 -6.36 -16.85 12.36
C PRO A 172 -6.13 -15.63 11.46
N GLY A 173 -4.90 -15.44 10.98
CA GLY A 173 -4.53 -14.30 10.14
C GLY A 173 -3.93 -13.11 10.89
N VAL A 174 -3.94 -13.12 12.23
CA VAL A 174 -3.13 -12.17 13.03
C VAL A 174 -1.68 -12.61 13.05
N SER A 175 -0.75 -11.70 12.76
CA SER A 175 0.70 -11.94 12.82
C SER A 175 1.30 -11.48 14.14
N GLN A 176 0.88 -10.30 14.62
CA GLN A 176 1.40 -9.68 15.83
C GLN A 176 0.33 -8.83 16.51
N VAL A 177 0.42 -8.74 17.85
CA VAL A 177 -0.38 -7.83 18.66
C VAL A 177 0.57 -7.13 19.62
N ILE A 178 0.66 -5.81 19.51
CA ILE A 178 1.67 -4.97 20.18
C ILE A 178 0.96 -3.97 21.10
N PRO A 179 1.01 -4.15 22.43
CA PRO A 179 0.53 -3.17 23.39
C PRO A 179 1.58 -2.08 23.66
N ILE A 180 1.19 -0.81 23.58
CA ILE A 180 1.97 0.37 23.96
C ILE A 180 1.21 1.20 25.01
N GLY A 181 1.92 1.76 25.99
CA GLY A 181 1.32 2.47 27.12
C GLY A 181 1.02 1.57 28.32
N GLY A 182 0.53 2.21 29.39
CA GLY A 182 0.36 1.59 30.70
C GLY A 182 1.69 1.33 31.43
N GLU A 183 1.66 0.46 32.43
CA GLU A 183 2.83 0.15 33.25
C GLU A 183 3.05 -1.36 33.38
N VAL A 184 4.18 -1.88 32.91
CA VAL A 184 4.52 -3.30 33.07
C VAL A 184 4.96 -3.53 34.52
N ARG A 185 4.21 -4.35 35.27
CA ARG A 185 4.50 -4.63 36.68
C ARG A 185 5.73 -5.53 36.84
N GLN A 186 6.69 -5.06 37.62
CA GLN A 186 7.87 -5.82 38.06
C GLN A 186 7.96 -5.81 39.60
N LEU A 187 8.66 -6.80 40.16
CA LEU A 187 9.14 -6.73 41.53
C LEU A 187 10.53 -6.11 41.49
N ARG A 188 10.72 -5.01 42.21
CA ARG A 188 12.00 -4.30 42.26
C ARG A 188 12.60 -4.40 43.65
N VAL A 189 13.86 -4.81 43.69
CA VAL A 189 14.73 -4.74 44.85
C VAL A 189 15.66 -3.55 44.66
N GLU A 190 15.52 -2.53 45.51
CA GLU A 190 16.31 -1.30 45.45
C GLU A 190 17.39 -1.34 46.55
N PRO A 191 18.63 -1.75 46.23
CA PRO A 191 19.69 -1.88 47.21
C PRO A 191 20.16 -0.52 47.74
N ASP A 192 20.37 -0.43 49.05
CA ASP A 192 21.05 0.70 49.69
C ASP A 192 22.52 0.33 49.87
N THR A 193 23.37 0.82 48.96
CA THR A 193 24.80 0.45 48.94
C THR A 193 25.56 0.89 50.18
N ALA A 194 25.11 1.94 50.87
CA ALA A 194 25.70 2.39 52.12
C ALA A 194 25.35 1.44 53.28
N ARG A 195 24.09 1.00 53.37
CA ARG A 195 23.69 -0.03 54.36
C ARG A 195 24.32 -1.37 54.07
N MET A 196 24.36 -1.78 52.81
CA MET A 196 25.08 -3.00 52.40
C MET A 196 26.54 -2.94 52.85
N ALA A 197 27.23 -1.81 52.65
CA ALA A 197 28.59 -1.61 53.15
C ALA A 197 28.69 -1.71 54.68
N GLN A 198 27.74 -1.15 55.44
CA GLN A 198 27.70 -1.23 56.91
C GLN A 198 27.52 -2.67 57.42
N PHE A 199 26.63 -3.46 56.78
CA PHE A 199 26.44 -4.87 57.09
C PHE A 199 27.48 -5.79 56.40
N GLY A 200 28.40 -5.21 55.62
CA GLY A 200 29.44 -5.87 54.85
C GLY A 200 28.90 -6.84 53.78
N ILE A 201 27.69 -6.62 53.28
CA ILE A 201 27.03 -7.43 52.25
C ILE A 201 27.49 -6.97 50.87
N SER A 202 27.96 -7.90 50.05
CA SER A 202 28.33 -7.63 48.66
C SER A 202 27.12 -7.71 47.72
N LEU A 203 27.22 -7.04 46.57
CA LEU A 203 26.21 -7.15 45.51
C LEU A 203 26.08 -8.59 44.99
N GLY A 204 27.18 -9.34 44.92
CA GLY A 204 27.15 -10.76 44.55
C GLY A 204 26.31 -11.60 45.51
N GLN A 205 26.50 -11.43 46.83
CA GLN A 205 25.69 -12.11 47.84
C GLN A 205 24.19 -11.77 47.72
N LEU A 206 23.87 -10.51 47.44
CA LEU A 206 22.50 -10.08 47.19
C LEU A 206 21.92 -10.77 45.95
N SER A 207 22.65 -10.77 44.84
CA SER A 207 22.23 -11.41 43.59
C SER A 207 22.06 -12.93 43.73
N ASP A 208 22.98 -13.60 44.44
CA ASP A 208 22.91 -15.04 44.68
C ASP A 208 21.71 -15.41 45.56
N ALA A 209 21.40 -14.62 46.59
CA ALA A 209 20.22 -14.83 47.43
C ALA A 209 18.91 -14.73 46.62
N LEU A 210 18.87 -13.86 45.61
CA LEU A 210 17.67 -13.61 44.80
C LEU A 210 17.49 -14.57 43.62
N ARG A 211 18.55 -15.26 43.17
CA ARG A 211 18.56 -16.07 41.95
C ARG A 211 17.48 -17.16 41.95
N ASP A 212 17.32 -17.86 43.06
CA ASP A 212 16.37 -18.97 43.21
C ASP A 212 15.11 -18.60 43.99
N PHE A 213 14.89 -17.30 44.22
CA PHE A 213 13.69 -16.83 44.92
C PHE A 213 12.41 -17.23 44.19
N ALA A 214 11.39 -17.62 44.97
CA ALA A 214 10.07 -18.05 44.50
C ALA A 214 10.08 -19.23 43.52
N SER A 215 11.08 -20.10 43.59
CA SER A 215 11.17 -21.34 42.78
C SER A 215 10.53 -22.54 43.48
N ASN A 216 10.14 -23.55 42.70
CA ASN A 216 9.72 -24.87 43.20
C ASN A 216 10.71 -25.92 42.68
N SER A 217 10.92 -26.99 43.44
CA SER A 217 11.70 -28.15 42.99
C SER A 217 10.91 -29.46 43.10
N SER A 218 11.34 -30.48 42.37
CA SER A 218 10.73 -31.82 42.41
C SER A 218 11.42 -32.69 43.45
N GLY A 219 10.65 -33.43 44.24
CA GLY A 219 11.17 -34.42 45.18
C GLY A 219 11.05 -35.87 44.69
N GLY A 220 10.63 -36.09 43.44
CA GLY A 220 10.36 -37.43 42.91
C GLY A 220 9.02 -37.99 43.39
N PHE A 221 8.93 -39.31 43.53
CA PHE A 221 7.74 -40.01 43.99
C PHE A 221 8.08 -41.07 45.03
N ILE A 222 7.07 -41.44 45.82
CA ILE A 222 7.17 -42.44 46.87
C ILE A 222 5.93 -43.35 46.77
N ASP A 223 6.14 -44.67 46.81
CA ASP A 223 5.04 -45.64 46.91
C ASP A 223 4.70 -45.86 48.40
N LEU A 224 3.47 -45.53 48.78
CA LEU A 224 2.90 -45.85 50.09
C LEU A 224 1.62 -46.66 49.90
N ASN A 225 1.61 -47.89 50.41
CA ASN A 225 0.45 -48.79 50.40
C ASN A 225 -0.09 -49.08 48.98
N GLY A 226 0.80 -49.23 47.99
CA GLY A 226 0.44 -49.51 46.60
C GLY A 226 -0.13 -48.28 45.87
N ARG A 227 0.24 -47.08 46.31
CA ARG A 227 -0.13 -45.80 45.69
C ARG A 227 1.10 -44.92 45.59
N GLU A 228 1.32 -44.38 44.40
CA GLU A 228 2.39 -43.44 44.14
C GLU A 228 2.00 -42.03 44.58
N TYR A 229 2.79 -41.43 45.47
CA TYR A 229 2.66 -40.05 45.93
C TYR A 229 3.77 -39.20 45.32
N LEU A 230 3.40 -38.10 44.67
CA LEU A 230 4.35 -37.12 44.13
C LEU A 230 4.85 -36.19 45.25
N ILE A 231 6.16 -36.15 45.46
CA ILE A 231 6.79 -35.22 46.41
C ILE A 231 7.04 -33.89 45.69
N ARG A 232 6.45 -32.82 46.22
CA ARG A 232 6.57 -31.46 45.67
C ARG A 232 7.21 -30.53 46.71
N ASN A 233 8.32 -29.90 46.36
CA ASN A 233 8.94 -28.88 47.20
C ASN A 233 8.41 -27.51 46.76
N LEU A 234 7.64 -26.85 47.63
CA LEU A 234 6.95 -25.60 47.34
C LEU A 234 7.69 -24.43 47.97
N GLY A 235 8.39 -23.64 47.15
CA GLY A 235 9.05 -22.39 47.55
C GLY A 235 8.49 -21.14 46.85
N ARG A 236 7.51 -21.31 45.95
CA ARG A 236 6.89 -20.22 45.19
C ARG A 236 6.00 -19.33 46.07
N THR A 237 6.28 -18.03 46.05
CA THR A 237 5.47 -16.98 46.70
C THR A 237 5.38 -15.73 45.82
N THR A 238 4.29 -14.96 45.99
CA THR A 238 4.09 -13.65 45.35
C THR A 238 4.03 -12.51 46.37
N ARG A 239 4.16 -12.81 47.68
CA ARG A 239 4.05 -11.80 48.74
C ARG A 239 5.35 -11.01 48.86
N LEU A 240 5.23 -9.68 48.94
CA LEU A 240 6.39 -8.80 49.14
C LEU A 240 7.07 -9.05 50.50
N ASP A 241 6.30 -9.40 51.52
CA ASP A 241 6.84 -9.69 52.87
C ASP A 241 7.80 -10.90 52.87
N ASP A 242 7.51 -11.92 52.05
CA ASP A 242 8.40 -13.08 51.92
C ASP A 242 9.72 -12.72 51.24
N LEU A 243 9.66 -11.79 50.29
CA LEU A 243 10.86 -11.27 49.64
C LEU A 243 11.67 -10.37 50.60
N GLY A 244 11.01 -9.47 51.34
CA GLY A 244 11.65 -8.62 52.35
C GLY A 244 12.28 -9.40 53.51
N GLY A 245 11.66 -10.53 53.89
CA GLY A 245 12.16 -11.46 54.92
C GLY A 245 13.24 -12.44 54.45
N LEU A 246 13.70 -12.35 53.21
CA LEU A 246 14.74 -13.23 52.66
C LEU A 246 16.08 -12.99 53.38
N ALA A 247 16.72 -14.04 53.89
CA ALA A 247 18.05 -13.95 54.47
C ALA A 247 19.10 -13.83 53.36
N VAL A 248 19.84 -12.72 53.35
CA VAL A 248 20.91 -12.44 52.37
C VAL A 248 22.27 -12.90 52.89
N ALA A 249 22.48 -12.88 54.20
CA ALA A 249 23.65 -13.44 54.85
C ALA A 249 23.33 -13.85 56.29
N TYR A 250 24.24 -14.58 56.93
CA TYR A 250 24.20 -14.90 58.35
C TYR A 250 25.53 -14.49 58.99
N ARG A 251 25.49 -13.58 59.98
CA ARG A 251 26.68 -13.01 60.64
C ARG A 251 26.46 -12.89 62.13
N ASP A 252 27.50 -13.19 62.90
CA ASP A 252 27.50 -13.01 64.36
C ASP A 252 26.29 -13.65 65.08
N GLY A 253 25.80 -14.79 64.56
CA GLY A 253 24.64 -15.50 65.11
C GLY A 253 23.27 -14.95 64.71
N ALA A 254 23.19 -13.95 63.82
CA ALA A 254 21.95 -13.35 63.34
C ALA A 254 21.85 -13.32 61.80
N PRO A 255 20.66 -13.56 61.22
CA PRO A 255 20.45 -13.36 59.79
C PRO A 255 20.36 -11.87 59.45
N VAL A 256 21.00 -11.48 58.35
CA VAL A 256 20.79 -10.19 57.70
C VAL A 256 19.71 -10.36 56.64
N LEU A 257 18.55 -9.74 56.88
CA LEU A 257 17.37 -9.82 56.03
C LEU A 257 17.44 -8.79 54.89
N LEU A 258 16.78 -9.10 53.77
CA LEU A 258 16.77 -8.24 52.59
C LEU A 258 16.27 -6.83 52.90
N GLN A 259 15.18 -6.71 53.67
CA GLN A 259 14.60 -5.43 54.08
C GLN A 259 15.56 -4.51 54.87
N GLN A 260 16.63 -5.06 55.47
CA GLN A 260 17.63 -4.26 56.20
C GLN A 260 18.61 -3.57 55.25
N VAL A 261 18.81 -4.11 54.05
CA VAL A 261 19.83 -3.67 53.07
C VAL A 261 19.24 -3.20 51.74
N ALA A 262 17.96 -3.46 51.47
CA ALA A 262 17.27 -3.05 50.25
C ALA A 262 15.78 -2.78 50.51
N SER A 263 15.19 -1.91 49.69
CA SER A 263 13.74 -1.72 49.62
C SER A 263 13.13 -2.71 48.62
N VAL A 264 11.91 -3.20 48.88
CA VAL A 264 11.21 -4.16 48.01
C VAL A 264 9.81 -3.64 47.72
N ARG A 265 9.46 -3.51 46.44
CA ARG A 265 8.13 -3.02 46.03
C ARG A 265 7.73 -3.50 44.65
N HIS A 266 6.44 -3.41 44.35
CA HIS A 266 5.98 -3.41 42.97
C HIS A 266 6.35 -2.08 42.33
N ALA A 267 6.98 -2.15 41.16
CA ALA A 267 7.41 -0.97 40.41
C ALA A 267 7.13 -1.18 38.92
N PRO A 268 6.87 -0.10 38.16
CA PRO A 268 6.78 -0.19 36.72
C PRO A 268 8.15 -0.47 36.11
N ALA A 269 8.21 -1.32 35.08
CA ALA A 269 9.40 -1.47 34.24
C ALA A 269 9.78 -0.13 33.60
N VAL A 270 11.04 0.00 33.17
CA VAL A 270 11.45 1.15 32.37
C VAL A 270 10.73 1.08 31.03
N LYS A 271 9.77 1.97 30.81
CA LYS A 271 9.07 2.08 29.53
C LYS A 271 9.84 2.98 28.57
N ARG A 272 9.87 2.58 27.29
CA ARG A 272 10.41 3.36 26.15
C ARG A 272 9.30 3.93 25.26
N GLY A 273 8.05 3.74 25.65
CA GLY A 273 6.89 4.36 25.02
C GLY A 273 5.71 4.44 25.96
N ASP A 274 4.78 5.34 25.63
CA ASP A 274 3.54 5.57 26.37
C ASP A 274 2.39 5.85 25.40
N ALA A 275 1.15 5.79 25.88
CA ALA A 275 -0.01 6.03 25.03
C ALA A 275 -1.13 6.82 25.71
N GLY A 276 -1.94 7.48 24.87
CA GLY A 276 -3.07 8.29 25.29
C GLY A 276 -4.28 8.13 24.37
N PHE A 277 -5.45 8.44 24.92
CA PHE A 277 -6.71 8.49 24.18
C PHE A 277 -7.52 9.69 24.64
N ASN A 278 -7.84 10.59 23.71
CA ASN A 278 -8.53 11.87 23.96
C ASN A 278 -7.92 12.68 25.11
N GLY A 279 -6.59 12.70 25.21
CA GLY A 279 -5.86 13.43 26.24
C GLY A 279 -5.79 12.76 27.62
N LYS A 280 -6.37 11.56 27.77
CA LYS A 280 -6.22 10.72 28.98
C LYS A 280 -5.20 9.59 28.75
N PRO A 281 -4.56 9.04 29.80
CA PRO A 281 -3.70 7.86 29.65
C PRO A 281 -4.46 6.66 29.10
N ALA A 282 -3.81 5.86 28.27
CA ALA A 282 -4.40 4.63 27.71
C ALA A 282 -3.32 3.57 27.44
N VAL A 283 -3.75 2.32 27.23
CA VAL A 283 -2.95 1.32 26.51
C VAL A 283 -3.50 1.20 25.11
N ILE A 284 -2.70 1.48 24.08
CA ILE A 284 -3.08 1.24 22.69
C ILE A 284 -2.51 -0.11 22.26
N VAL A 285 -3.37 -0.96 21.71
CA VAL A 285 -3.01 -2.28 21.19
C VAL A 285 -3.09 -2.22 19.67
N SER A 286 -1.95 -2.34 19.01
CA SER A 286 -1.86 -2.46 17.55
C SER A 286 -1.98 -3.92 17.14
N VAL A 287 -2.84 -4.20 16.16
CA VAL A 287 -3.04 -5.53 15.59
C VAL A 287 -2.51 -5.54 14.17
N GLN A 288 -1.55 -6.43 13.92
CA GLN A 288 -0.96 -6.65 12.61
C GLN A 288 -1.49 -7.94 11.97
N LYS A 289 -1.79 -7.89 10.67
CA LYS A 289 -2.19 -9.04 9.86
C LYS A 289 -0.99 -9.77 9.25
N GLN A 290 -1.20 -11.06 8.97
CA GLN A 290 -0.36 -11.83 8.06
C GLN A 290 -0.58 -11.34 6.62
N PRO A 291 0.43 -11.40 5.72
CA PRO A 291 0.35 -10.85 4.36
C PRO A 291 -0.91 -11.26 3.58
N ASP A 292 -1.24 -12.56 3.59
CA ASP A 292 -2.33 -13.14 2.79
C ASP A 292 -3.71 -13.10 3.47
N ALA A 293 -3.81 -12.51 4.67
CA ALA A 293 -5.07 -12.46 5.40
C ALA A 293 -6.03 -11.39 4.83
N ASP A 294 -7.31 -11.77 4.70
CA ASP A 294 -8.40 -10.85 4.32
C ASP A 294 -8.67 -9.86 5.46
N THR A 295 -8.41 -8.59 5.19
CA THR A 295 -8.50 -7.51 6.18
C THR A 295 -9.92 -7.31 6.71
N VAL A 296 -10.93 -7.37 5.85
CA VAL A 296 -12.33 -7.09 6.23
C VAL A 296 -12.88 -8.23 7.08
N LYS A 297 -12.65 -9.48 6.65
CA LYS A 297 -13.04 -10.67 7.41
C LYS A 297 -12.35 -10.71 8.76
N LEU A 298 -11.03 -10.49 8.79
CA LEU A 298 -10.24 -10.49 10.02
C LEU A 298 -10.71 -9.40 10.99
N THR A 299 -11.04 -8.21 10.49
CA THR A 299 -11.58 -7.12 11.32
C THR A 299 -12.87 -7.53 12.02
N ARG A 300 -13.80 -8.19 11.32
CA ARG A 300 -15.06 -8.68 11.91
C ARG A 300 -14.82 -9.75 12.99
N GLU A 301 -13.86 -10.64 12.76
CA GLU A 301 -13.48 -11.68 13.74
C GLU A 301 -12.84 -11.04 15.00
N LEU A 302 -12.02 -9.99 14.84
CA LEU A 302 -11.45 -9.24 15.94
C LEU A 302 -12.53 -8.48 16.74
N GLU A 303 -13.50 -7.85 16.08
CA GLU A 303 -14.63 -7.19 16.73
C GLU A 303 -15.49 -8.17 17.55
N ALA A 304 -15.73 -9.37 17.00
CA ALA A 304 -16.42 -10.44 17.72
C ALA A 304 -15.62 -10.87 18.97
N ALA A 305 -14.31 -11.07 18.83
CA ALA A 305 -13.43 -11.38 19.97
C ALA A 305 -13.42 -10.27 21.04
N LEU A 306 -13.43 -9.00 20.63
CA LEU A 306 -13.55 -7.87 21.55
C LEU A 306 -14.90 -7.81 22.26
N ALA A 307 -15.99 -8.16 21.55
CA ALA A 307 -17.33 -8.20 22.14
C ALA A 307 -17.46 -9.31 23.20
N GLU A 308 -16.86 -10.48 22.97
CA GLU A 308 -16.78 -11.57 23.94
C GLU A 308 -16.03 -11.14 25.22
N LEU A 309 -14.90 -10.43 25.06
CA LEU A 309 -14.06 -10.01 26.17
C LEU A 309 -14.73 -8.99 27.10
N LYS A 310 -15.73 -8.23 26.64
CA LYS A 310 -16.43 -7.22 27.45
C LYS A 310 -17.05 -7.79 28.73
N GLN A 311 -17.44 -9.07 28.74
CA GLN A 311 -18.09 -9.70 29.90
C GLN A 311 -17.11 -10.02 31.04
N GLY A 312 -15.82 -10.25 30.73
CA GLY A 312 -14.80 -10.67 31.68
C GLY A 312 -13.84 -9.57 32.16
N MET A 313 -14.17 -8.30 31.90
CA MET A 313 -13.27 -7.19 32.19
C MET A 313 -13.09 -6.92 33.69
N PRO A 314 -11.88 -6.51 34.13
CA PRO A 314 -11.66 -6.03 35.48
C PRO A 314 -12.59 -4.87 35.83
N LYS A 315 -13.10 -4.84 37.07
CA LYS A 315 -13.95 -3.75 37.56
C LYS A 315 -13.18 -2.42 37.48
N GLY A 316 -13.82 -1.40 36.90
CA GLY A 316 -13.26 -0.06 36.75
C GLY A 316 -12.49 0.21 35.45
N LEU A 317 -12.17 -0.82 34.65
CA LEU A 317 -11.53 -0.61 33.35
C LEU A 317 -12.57 -0.20 32.29
N GLU A 318 -12.32 0.88 31.55
CA GLU A 318 -13.19 1.28 30.46
C GLU A 318 -13.16 0.26 29.31
N ALA A 319 -14.28 0.11 28.60
CA ALA A 319 -14.38 -0.82 27.49
C ALA A 319 -13.40 -0.46 26.35
N PRO A 320 -12.80 -1.45 25.66
CA PRO A 320 -11.92 -1.20 24.53
C PRO A 320 -12.62 -0.36 23.46
N ARG A 321 -11.92 0.65 22.94
CA ARG A 321 -12.37 1.54 21.87
C ARG A 321 -11.52 1.31 20.63
N VAL A 322 -12.16 1.15 19.48
CA VAL A 322 -11.45 1.03 18.20
C VAL A 322 -11.06 2.43 17.74
N LEU A 323 -9.76 2.72 17.70
CA LEU A 323 -9.19 4.01 17.30
C LEU A 323 -9.06 4.12 15.78
N PHE A 324 -8.64 3.03 15.14
CA PHE A 324 -8.42 2.95 13.70
C PHE A 324 -8.84 1.56 13.20
N ARG A 325 -9.42 1.54 12.00
CA ARG A 325 -9.74 0.31 11.26
C ARG A 325 -9.47 0.53 9.77
N GLN A 326 -8.55 -0.24 9.21
CA GLN A 326 -8.28 -0.20 7.76
C GLN A 326 -9.49 -0.66 6.93
N ALA A 327 -10.34 -1.52 7.51
CA ALA A 327 -11.56 -2.02 6.88
C ALA A 327 -12.52 -0.90 6.44
N ASP A 328 -12.57 0.24 7.13
CA ASP A 328 -13.44 1.35 6.74
C ASP A 328 -13.10 1.90 5.37
N PHE A 329 -11.80 2.09 5.13
CA PHE A 329 -11.33 2.56 3.85
C PHE A 329 -11.57 1.52 2.76
N ILE A 330 -11.39 0.22 3.06
CA ILE A 330 -11.65 -0.87 2.10
C ILE A 330 -13.14 -0.93 1.73
N GLU A 331 -14.03 -0.98 2.73
CA GLU A 331 -15.48 -1.06 2.52
C GLU A 331 -16.01 0.19 1.81
N ALA A 332 -15.54 1.38 2.18
CA ALA A 332 -15.89 2.62 1.48
C ALA A 332 -15.37 2.63 0.03
N SER A 333 -14.11 2.25 -0.19
CA SER A 333 -13.49 2.26 -1.52
C SER A 333 -14.18 1.29 -2.47
N ILE A 334 -14.42 0.07 -2.01
CA ILE A 334 -15.09 -0.96 -2.81
C ILE A 334 -16.56 -0.60 -3.02
N GLY A 335 -17.25 -0.12 -1.99
CA GLY A 335 -18.62 0.37 -2.10
C GLY A 335 -18.76 1.45 -3.17
N ASN A 336 -17.86 2.44 -3.17
CA ASN A 336 -17.83 3.53 -4.15
C ASN A 336 -17.55 3.05 -5.58
N VAL A 337 -16.64 2.08 -5.77
CA VAL A 337 -16.34 1.52 -7.10
C VAL A 337 -17.46 0.59 -7.59
N VAL A 338 -18.07 -0.20 -6.70
CA VAL A 338 -19.25 -1.03 -7.01
C VAL A 338 -20.46 -0.16 -7.37
N GLU A 339 -20.66 0.95 -6.66
CA GLU A 339 -21.66 1.96 -7.02
C GLU A 339 -21.38 2.56 -8.39
N ALA A 340 -20.12 2.95 -8.67
CA ALA A 340 -19.75 3.46 -9.99
C ALA A 340 -19.95 2.42 -11.10
N LEU A 341 -19.66 1.14 -10.85
CA LEU A 341 -19.93 0.02 -11.75
C LEU A 341 -21.44 -0.15 -12.01
N ARG A 342 -22.26 -0.11 -10.95
CA ARG A 342 -23.72 -0.18 -11.04
C ARG A 342 -24.25 0.97 -11.89
N ASP A 343 -23.85 2.20 -11.57
CA ASP A 343 -24.32 3.41 -12.25
C ASP A 343 -23.84 3.44 -13.71
N GLY A 344 -22.62 2.97 -13.97
CA GLY A 344 -22.07 2.77 -15.31
C GLY A 344 -22.89 1.75 -16.11
N ALA A 345 -23.25 0.61 -15.51
CA ALA A 345 -24.11 -0.40 -16.14
C ALA A 345 -25.52 0.13 -16.46
N ILE A 346 -26.10 0.94 -15.55
CA ILE A 346 -27.39 1.60 -15.77
C ILE A 346 -27.27 2.58 -16.94
N MET A 347 -26.19 3.35 -17.00
CA MET A 347 -25.94 4.30 -18.10
C MET A 347 -25.78 3.59 -19.45
N VAL A 348 -25.03 2.48 -19.47
CA VAL A 348 -24.93 1.57 -20.63
C VAL A 348 -26.33 1.11 -21.07
N ALA A 349 -27.16 0.64 -20.15
CA ALA A 349 -28.52 0.20 -20.45
C ALA A 349 -29.39 1.31 -21.05
N ILE A 350 -29.32 2.53 -20.50
CA ILE A 350 -30.06 3.70 -21.01
C ILE A 350 -29.64 4.03 -22.44
N ILE A 351 -28.34 4.09 -22.72
CA ILE A 351 -27.83 4.45 -24.05
C ILE A 351 -28.15 3.35 -25.07
N LEU A 352 -27.93 2.08 -24.73
CA LEU A 352 -28.29 0.96 -25.60
C LEU A 352 -29.79 0.94 -25.92
N PHE A 353 -30.65 1.19 -24.93
CA PHE A 353 -32.09 1.28 -25.16
C PHE A 353 -32.47 2.49 -26.03
N ALA A 354 -31.85 3.65 -25.82
CA ALA A 354 -32.11 4.87 -26.58
C ALA A 354 -31.77 4.72 -28.08
N PHE A 355 -30.70 3.98 -28.40
CA PHE A 355 -30.30 3.73 -29.78
C PHE A 355 -31.10 2.58 -30.44
N LEU A 356 -31.31 1.47 -29.72
CA LEU A 356 -31.93 0.27 -30.28
C LEU A 356 -33.47 0.31 -30.25
N LEU A 357 -34.08 1.09 -29.35
CA LEU A 357 -35.53 1.20 -29.12
C LEU A 357 -36.26 -0.17 -29.04
N SER A 358 -35.55 -1.20 -28.59
CA SER A 358 -36.02 -2.57 -28.57
C SER A 358 -35.50 -3.28 -27.32
N ALA A 359 -36.43 -3.64 -26.43
CA ALA A 359 -36.10 -4.33 -25.18
C ALA A 359 -35.38 -5.66 -25.40
N ARG A 360 -35.67 -6.37 -26.51
CA ARG A 360 -35.05 -7.67 -26.80
C ARG A 360 -33.59 -7.54 -27.22
N THR A 361 -33.29 -6.63 -28.14
CA THR A 361 -31.90 -6.38 -28.59
C THR A 361 -31.06 -5.83 -27.45
N THR A 362 -31.61 -4.90 -26.67
CA THR A 362 -30.94 -4.37 -25.48
C THR A 362 -30.69 -5.47 -24.43
N ALA A 363 -31.66 -6.36 -24.18
CA ALA A 363 -31.48 -7.46 -23.23
C ALA A 363 -30.40 -8.46 -23.66
N ILE A 364 -30.31 -8.80 -24.96
CA ILE A 364 -29.25 -9.68 -25.47
C ILE A 364 -27.87 -9.06 -25.20
N SER A 365 -27.69 -7.79 -25.54
CA SER A 365 -26.43 -7.09 -25.29
C SER A 365 -26.13 -6.96 -23.79
N LEU A 366 -27.11 -6.62 -22.96
CA LEU A 366 -26.91 -6.45 -21.51
C LEU A 366 -26.57 -7.76 -20.79
N ILE A 367 -27.07 -8.92 -21.23
CA ILE A 367 -26.71 -10.23 -20.65
C ILE A 367 -25.21 -10.55 -20.85
N ALA A 368 -24.56 -9.96 -21.84
CA ALA A 368 -23.14 -10.14 -22.05
C ALA A 368 -22.30 -9.61 -20.87
N ILE A 369 -22.74 -8.54 -20.20
CA ILE A 369 -22.03 -7.95 -19.05
C ILE A 369 -21.92 -8.95 -17.89
N PRO A 370 -23.02 -9.40 -17.23
CA PRO A 370 -22.93 -10.28 -16.06
C PRO A 370 -22.27 -11.61 -16.40
N LEU A 371 -22.45 -12.14 -17.61
CA LEU A 371 -21.81 -13.39 -18.00
C LEU A 371 -20.29 -13.24 -18.16
N SER A 372 -19.82 -12.15 -18.76
CA SER A 372 -18.39 -11.88 -18.90
C SER A 372 -17.73 -11.60 -17.55
N LEU A 373 -18.41 -10.86 -16.66
CA LEU A 373 -17.95 -10.64 -15.29
C LEU A 373 -17.91 -11.94 -14.49
N ALA A 374 -18.87 -12.85 -14.66
CA ALA A 374 -18.86 -14.17 -14.02
C ALA A 374 -17.66 -15.02 -14.46
N VAL A 375 -17.35 -15.04 -15.77
CA VAL A 375 -16.14 -15.70 -16.29
C VAL A 375 -14.87 -15.04 -15.74
N THR A 376 -14.88 -13.72 -15.58
CA THR A 376 -13.74 -12.98 -15.02
C THR A 376 -13.49 -13.31 -13.55
N ALA A 377 -14.56 -13.43 -12.75
CA ALA A 377 -14.46 -13.86 -11.35
C ALA A 377 -13.88 -15.28 -11.22
N LEU A 378 -14.22 -16.19 -12.13
CA LEU A 378 -13.62 -17.53 -12.18
C LEU A 378 -12.13 -17.48 -12.51
N ALA A 379 -11.75 -16.64 -13.49
CA ALA A 379 -10.35 -16.45 -13.83
C ALA A 379 -9.55 -15.83 -12.68
N PHE A 380 -10.12 -14.88 -11.92
CA PHE A 380 -9.47 -14.34 -10.72
C PHE A 380 -9.19 -15.43 -9.69
N HIS A 381 -10.15 -16.32 -9.45
CA HIS A 381 -9.95 -17.43 -8.53
C HIS A 381 -8.82 -18.37 -8.98
N VAL A 382 -8.74 -18.69 -10.27
CA VAL A 382 -7.67 -19.54 -10.82
C VAL A 382 -6.31 -18.85 -10.78
N LEU A 383 -6.28 -17.52 -10.97
CA LEU A 383 -5.06 -16.71 -10.95
C LEU A 383 -4.64 -16.24 -9.55
N GLY A 384 -5.39 -16.61 -8.50
CA GLY A 384 -5.13 -16.17 -7.12
C GLY A 384 -5.27 -14.65 -6.91
N GLN A 385 -6.08 -13.97 -7.72
CA GLN A 385 -6.30 -12.52 -7.61
C GLN A 385 -7.40 -12.20 -6.59
N SER A 386 -7.16 -11.19 -5.75
CA SER A 386 -8.16 -10.64 -4.83
C SER A 386 -9.09 -9.64 -5.55
N ILE A 387 -10.27 -9.39 -4.97
CA ILE A 387 -11.12 -8.26 -5.37
C ILE A 387 -10.61 -7.02 -4.63
N ASN A 388 -10.11 -6.07 -5.39
CA ASN A 388 -9.57 -4.80 -4.89
C ASN A 388 -9.91 -3.63 -5.83
N VAL A 389 -9.57 -2.41 -5.41
CA VAL A 389 -9.88 -1.18 -6.17
C VAL A 389 -9.31 -1.23 -7.59
N MET A 390 -8.13 -1.83 -7.79
CA MET A 390 -7.47 -1.93 -9.11
C MET A 390 -8.20 -2.91 -10.03
N THR A 391 -8.53 -4.10 -9.53
CA THR A 391 -9.27 -5.11 -10.30
C THR A 391 -10.68 -4.63 -10.63
N LEU A 392 -11.41 -4.06 -9.65
CA LEU A 392 -12.74 -3.47 -9.88
C LEU A 392 -12.66 -2.27 -10.81
N GLY A 393 -11.61 -1.46 -10.72
CA GLY A 393 -11.34 -0.37 -11.66
C GLY A 393 -11.14 -0.86 -13.08
N GLY A 394 -10.38 -1.94 -13.28
CA GLY A 394 -10.24 -2.59 -14.58
C GLY A 394 -11.58 -3.06 -15.14
N LEU A 395 -12.45 -3.64 -14.30
CA LEU A 395 -13.82 -4.00 -14.68
C LEU A 395 -14.69 -2.77 -14.99
N ALA A 396 -14.52 -1.67 -14.25
CA ALA A 396 -15.26 -0.43 -14.44
C ALA A 396 -14.90 0.25 -15.75
N ILE A 397 -13.62 0.21 -16.12
CA ILE A 397 -13.16 0.67 -17.42
C ILE A 397 -13.66 -0.27 -18.53
N ALA A 398 -13.67 -1.57 -18.29
CA ALA A 398 -14.13 -2.55 -19.26
C ALA A 398 -15.64 -2.52 -19.49
N ILE A 399 -16.48 -2.05 -18.55
CA ILE A 399 -17.94 -2.21 -18.64
C ILE A 399 -18.57 -1.61 -19.89
N GLY A 400 -18.06 -0.46 -20.35
CA GLY A 400 -18.52 0.17 -21.58
C GLY A 400 -18.08 -0.59 -22.84
N GLU A 401 -16.97 -1.32 -22.76
CA GLU A 401 -16.43 -2.12 -23.88
C GLU A 401 -16.95 -3.56 -23.87
N LEU A 402 -17.31 -4.10 -22.70
CA LEU A 402 -17.82 -5.45 -22.49
C LEU A 402 -19.09 -5.74 -23.31
N VAL A 403 -19.89 -4.73 -23.62
CA VAL A 403 -21.09 -4.85 -24.47
C VAL A 403 -20.82 -4.67 -25.95
N ASP A 404 -19.70 -4.06 -26.34
CA ASP A 404 -19.44 -3.62 -27.70
C ASP A 404 -19.47 -4.81 -28.68
N ASP A 405 -18.75 -5.90 -28.38
CA ASP A 405 -18.73 -7.11 -29.20
C ASP A 405 -20.13 -7.69 -29.44
N ALA A 406 -20.98 -7.67 -28.41
CA ALA A 406 -22.34 -8.18 -28.49
C ALA A 406 -23.26 -7.23 -29.28
N VAL A 407 -23.09 -5.91 -29.11
CA VAL A 407 -23.84 -4.88 -29.83
C VAL A 407 -23.55 -4.94 -31.33
N VAL A 408 -22.27 -5.03 -31.71
CA VAL A 408 -21.87 -5.11 -33.12
C VAL A 408 -22.43 -6.38 -33.79
N ASP A 409 -22.42 -7.51 -33.09
CA ASP A 409 -22.99 -8.77 -33.62
C ASP A 409 -24.53 -8.68 -33.73
N VAL A 410 -25.23 -8.24 -32.68
CA VAL A 410 -26.70 -8.10 -32.67
C VAL A 410 -27.18 -7.14 -33.75
N GLU A 411 -26.52 -5.99 -33.91
CA GLU A 411 -26.85 -5.00 -34.94
C GLU A 411 -26.67 -5.57 -36.35
N ASN A 412 -25.57 -6.31 -36.59
CA ASN A 412 -25.33 -6.93 -37.90
C ASN A 412 -26.34 -8.04 -38.20
N ILE A 413 -26.65 -8.88 -37.21
CA ILE A 413 -27.69 -9.91 -37.31
C ILE A 413 -29.05 -9.26 -37.63
N LEU A 414 -29.42 -8.21 -36.91
CA LEU A 414 -30.68 -7.49 -37.12
C LEU A 414 -30.77 -6.91 -38.54
N ARG A 415 -29.67 -6.31 -39.02
CA ARG A 415 -29.56 -5.77 -40.39
C ARG A 415 -29.80 -6.87 -41.45
N ARG A 416 -29.13 -8.01 -41.32
CA ARG A 416 -29.29 -9.14 -42.26
C ARG A 416 -30.67 -9.79 -42.17
N LEU A 417 -31.28 -9.86 -40.98
CA LEU A 417 -32.67 -10.32 -40.81
C LEU A 417 -33.70 -9.38 -41.45
N LYS A 418 -33.47 -8.05 -41.45
CA LYS A 418 -34.31 -7.08 -42.19
C LYS A 418 -34.20 -7.28 -43.70
N GLN A 419 -32.97 -7.41 -44.24
CA GLN A 419 -32.73 -7.65 -45.67
C GLN A 419 -33.33 -8.98 -46.16
N ARG A 420 -33.33 -10.00 -45.30
CA ARG A 420 -33.91 -11.31 -45.60
C ARG A 420 -35.41 -11.24 -45.94
N LYS A 421 -36.18 -10.35 -45.30
CA LYS A 421 -37.63 -10.21 -45.58
C LYS A 421 -37.92 -9.68 -46.99
N THR A 422 -36.99 -8.92 -47.57
CA THR A 422 -37.11 -8.35 -48.92
C THR A 422 -36.57 -9.27 -50.02
N MET A 423 -36.04 -10.44 -49.66
CA MET A 423 -35.51 -11.43 -50.61
C MET A 423 -36.59 -12.42 -51.05
N THR A 424 -36.65 -12.72 -52.35
CA THR A 424 -37.58 -13.68 -52.95
C THR A 424 -37.26 -15.13 -52.57
N GLU A 425 -35.98 -15.46 -52.37
CA GLU A 425 -35.49 -16.75 -51.85
C GLU A 425 -34.61 -16.51 -50.61
N ALA A 426 -35.23 -16.56 -49.43
CA ALA A 426 -34.55 -16.27 -48.18
C ALA A 426 -33.89 -17.54 -47.57
N PRO A 427 -32.58 -17.52 -47.24
CA PRO A 427 -31.93 -18.63 -46.52
C PRO A 427 -32.59 -18.90 -45.15
N ALA A 428 -32.33 -20.06 -44.54
CA ALA A 428 -32.88 -20.38 -43.21
C ALA A 428 -32.46 -19.32 -42.15
N VAL A 429 -33.32 -19.05 -41.16
CA VAL A 429 -33.03 -18.08 -40.07
C VAL A 429 -31.67 -18.34 -39.44
N LEU A 430 -31.40 -19.60 -39.12
CA LEU A 430 -30.16 -20.04 -38.49
C LEU A 430 -28.94 -19.78 -39.39
N GLU A 431 -29.08 -20.00 -40.69
CA GLU A 431 -28.02 -19.74 -41.66
C GLU A 431 -27.79 -18.24 -41.84
N THR A 432 -28.85 -17.43 -41.82
CA THR A 432 -28.74 -15.96 -41.88
C THR A 432 -27.99 -15.42 -40.66
N ILE A 433 -28.34 -15.90 -39.45
CA ILE A 433 -27.66 -15.50 -38.21
C ILE A 433 -26.21 -15.94 -38.24
N TRP A 434 -25.93 -17.20 -38.64
CA TRP A 434 -24.58 -17.71 -38.75
C TRP A 434 -23.71 -16.87 -39.72
N ARG A 435 -24.21 -16.61 -40.94
CA ARG A 435 -23.48 -15.78 -41.93
C ARG A 435 -23.27 -14.35 -41.43
N ALA A 436 -24.28 -13.75 -40.80
CA ALA A 436 -24.18 -12.41 -40.23
C ALA A 436 -23.14 -12.34 -39.10
N SER A 437 -23.11 -13.32 -38.20
CA SER A 437 -22.13 -13.35 -37.12
C SER A 437 -20.71 -13.62 -37.59
N VAL A 438 -20.52 -14.37 -38.68
CA VAL A 438 -19.18 -14.61 -39.27
C VAL A 438 -18.67 -13.38 -40.02
N GLU A 439 -19.55 -12.60 -40.66
CA GLU A 439 -19.20 -11.40 -41.43
C GLU A 439 -18.40 -10.35 -40.63
N VAL A 440 -18.80 -10.10 -39.37
CA VAL A 440 -18.15 -9.08 -38.51
C VAL A 440 -17.05 -9.65 -37.62
N ARG A 441 -16.89 -10.98 -37.57
CA ARG A 441 -16.08 -11.67 -36.58
C ARG A 441 -14.60 -11.38 -36.67
N SER A 442 -14.06 -11.38 -37.88
CA SER A 442 -12.66 -11.03 -38.09
C SER A 442 -12.41 -9.61 -37.58
N GLY A 443 -13.30 -8.65 -37.88
CA GLY A 443 -13.33 -7.29 -37.33
C GLY A 443 -13.11 -7.27 -35.82
N ILE A 444 -14.01 -7.94 -35.10
CA ILE A 444 -14.05 -8.00 -33.64
C ILE A 444 -12.77 -8.62 -33.08
N VAL A 445 -12.35 -9.82 -33.54
CA VAL A 445 -11.16 -10.52 -32.99
C VAL A 445 -9.89 -9.67 -33.06
N TYR A 446 -9.60 -9.07 -34.21
CA TYR A 446 -8.39 -8.25 -34.35
C TYR A 446 -8.48 -6.97 -33.51
N ALA A 447 -9.68 -6.39 -33.36
CA ALA A 447 -9.89 -5.24 -32.50
C ALA A 447 -9.68 -5.61 -31.02
N THR A 448 -10.29 -6.69 -30.54
CA THR A 448 -10.10 -7.23 -29.19
C THR A 448 -8.63 -7.57 -28.93
N LEU A 449 -7.94 -8.20 -29.89
CA LEU A 449 -6.52 -8.51 -29.76
C LEU A 449 -5.67 -7.25 -29.61
N ILE A 450 -5.95 -6.19 -30.38
CA ILE A 450 -5.25 -4.90 -30.27
C ILE A 450 -5.49 -4.27 -28.89
N VAL A 451 -6.72 -4.33 -28.38
CA VAL A 451 -7.05 -3.83 -27.05
C VAL A 451 -6.29 -4.59 -25.96
N VAL A 452 -6.19 -5.92 -26.06
CA VAL A 452 -5.36 -6.74 -25.15
C VAL A 452 -3.88 -6.37 -25.25
N LEU A 453 -3.38 -6.26 -26.48
CA LEU A 453 -1.98 -5.99 -26.80
C LEU A 453 -1.48 -4.66 -26.21
N VAL A 454 -2.35 -3.65 -26.21
CA VAL A 454 -2.09 -2.33 -25.66
C VAL A 454 -1.77 -2.38 -24.16
N PHE A 455 -2.33 -3.35 -23.42
CA PHE A 455 -2.08 -3.55 -22.00
C PHE A 455 -0.90 -4.49 -21.69
N VAL A 456 -0.46 -5.33 -22.64
CA VAL A 456 0.68 -6.26 -22.44
C VAL A 456 1.93 -5.57 -21.88
N PRO A 457 2.35 -4.39 -22.37
CA PRO A 457 3.54 -3.73 -21.84
C PRO A 457 3.43 -3.35 -20.36
N LEU A 458 2.22 -3.17 -19.83
CA LEU A 458 2.01 -2.83 -18.41
C LEU A 458 2.61 -3.90 -17.48
N PHE A 459 2.63 -5.16 -17.91
CA PHE A 459 3.22 -6.28 -17.16
C PHE A 459 4.76 -6.25 -17.12
N ALA A 460 5.40 -5.43 -17.96
CA ALA A 460 6.84 -5.25 -17.95
C ALA A 460 7.30 -4.17 -16.95
N LEU A 461 6.37 -3.45 -16.31
CA LEU A 461 6.73 -2.47 -15.29
C LEU A 461 7.27 -3.18 -14.04
N PRO A 462 8.47 -2.82 -13.56
CA PRO A 462 9.00 -3.35 -12.32
C PRO A 462 8.31 -2.72 -11.10
N GLY A 463 8.79 -3.07 -9.91
CA GLY A 463 8.50 -2.31 -8.69
C GLY A 463 7.04 -2.31 -8.22
N ILE A 464 6.68 -1.22 -7.56
CA ILE A 464 5.36 -1.05 -6.93
C ILE A 464 4.31 -0.66 -7.98
N GLU A 465 4.71 0.07 -9.01
CA GLU A 465 3.85 0.51 -10.12
C GLU A 465 3.31 -0.67 -10.92
N GLY A 466 4.15 -1.65 -11.25
CA GLY A 466 3.74 -2.87 -11.91
C GLY A 466 2.78 -3.69 -11.04
N ARG A 467 3.10 -3.84 -9.75
CA ARG A 467 2.24 -4.57 -8.79
C ARG A 467 0.88 -3.92 -8.59
N LEU A 468 0.82 -2.58 -8.63
CA LEU A 468 -0.39 -1.81 -8.42
C LEU A 468 -1.29 -1.81 -9.68
N PHE A 469 -0.72 -1.66 -10.89
CA PHE A 469 -1.50 -1.55 -12.13
C PHE A 469 -1.64 -2.86 -12.92
N ALA A 470 -0.77 -3.87 -12.75
CA ALA A 470 -0.91 -5.15 -13.44
C ALA A 470 -2.28 -5.83 -13.17
N PRO A 471 -2.80 -5.88 -11.92
CA PRO A 471 -4.12 -6.46 -11.66
C PRO A 471 -5.26 -5.72 -12.36
N LEU A 472 -5.16 -4.40 -12.54
CA LEU A 472 -6.09 -3.62 -13.36
C LEU A 472 -6.04 -4.07 -14.83
N GLY A 473 -4.85 -4.28 -15.38
CA GLY A 473 -4.65 -4.82 -16.73
C GLY A 473 -5.18 -6.26 -16.89
N VAL A 474 -4.91 -7.15 -15.92
CA VAL A 474 -5.45 -8.52 -15.90
C VAL A 474 -6.97 -8.49 -15.90
N ALA A 475 -7.58 -7.71 -15.01
CA ALA A 475 -9.03 -7.57 -14.92
C ALA A 475 -9.65 -7.13 -16.25
N TYR A 476 -9.07 -6.10 -16.86
CA TYR A 476 -9.52 -5.57 -18.14
C TYR A 476 -9.36 -6.60 -19.28
N ILE A 477 -8.16 -7.17 -19.47
CA ILE A 477 -7.88 -8.17 -20.52
C ILE A 477 -8.79 -9.39 -20.39
N VAL A 478 -8.88 -9.98 -19.20
CA VAL A 478 -9.69 -11.17 -18.95
C VAL A 478 -11.16 -10.88 -19.22
N SER A 479 -11.66 -9.73 -18.77
CA SER A 479 -13.07 -9.35 -18.99
C SER A 479 -13.41 -9.17 -20.47
N ILE A 480 -12.53 -8.55 -21.25
CA ILE A 480 -12.74 -8.36 -22.70
C ILE A 480 -12.62 -9.69 -23.45
N LEU A 481 -11.66 -10.54 -23.11
CA LEU A 481 -11.56 -11.89 -23.68
C LEU A 481 -12.79 -12.74 -23.35
N ALA A 482 -13.32 -12.60 -22.13
CA ALA A 482 -14.57 -13.23 -21.72
C ALA A 482 -15.76 -12.69 -22.53
N SER A 483 -15.86 -11.37 -22.74
CA SER A 483 -16.90 -10.78 -23.60
C SER A 483 -16.81 -11.26 -25.04
N MET A 484 -15.61 -11.36 -25.59
CA MET A 484 -15.41 -11.93 -26.93
C MET A 484 -15.94 -13.37 -26.97
N LEU A 485 -15.61 -14.21 -25.99
CA LEU A 485 -16.12 -15.59 -25.91
C LEU A 485 -17.64 -15.63 -25.83
N VAL A 486 -18.25 -14.77 -25.00
CA VAL A 486 -19.71 -14.65 -24.82
C VAL A 486 -20.39 -14.20 -26.12
N SER A 487 -19.85 -13.16 -26.77
CA SER A 487 -20.32 -12.68 -28.07
C SER A 487 -20.21 -13.75 -29.15
N MET A 488 -19.22 -14.63 -29.07
CA MET A 488 -19.06 -15.69 -30.07
C MET A 488 -19.98 -16.90 -29.90
N THR A 489 -20.51 -17.11 -28.69
CA THR A 489 -21.22 -18.34 -28.29
C THR A 489 -22.68 -18.08 -27.93
N VAL A 490 -22.91 -17.26 -26.91
CA VAL A 490 -24.24 -17.02 -26.32
C VAL A 490 -25.03 -15.99 -27.12
N THR A 491 -24.40 -14.91 -27.59
CA THR A 491 -25.09 -13.83 -28.33
C THR A 491 -25.81 -14.30 -29.61
N PRO A 492 -25.22 -15.15 -30.48
CA PRO A 492 -25.91 -15.67 -31.66
C PRO A 492 -27.08 -16.60 -31.30
N VAL A 493 -26.93 -17.37 -30.22
CA VAL A 493 -27.97 -18.29 -29.72
C VAL A 493 -29.16 -17.52 -29.16
N LEU A 494 -28.93 -16.49 -28.33
CA LEU A 494 -30.00 -15.61 -27.83
C LEU A 494 -30.67 -14.85 -28.97
N SER A 495 -29.90 -14.42 -29.97
CA SER A 495 -30.41 -13.76 -31.17
C SER A 495 -31.36 -14.66 -31.95
N TYR A 496 -31.06 -15.95 -32.06
CA TYR A 496 -31.94 -16.94 -32.71
C TYR A 496 -33.29 -17.10 -31.99
N TYR A 497 -33.32 -17.09 -30.66
CA TYR A 497 -34.58 -17.23 -29.92
C TYR A 497 -35.42 -15.94 -29.86
N LEU A 498 -34.77 -14.77 -29.76
CA LEU A 498 -35.48 -13.52 -29.42
C LEU A 498 -35.80 -12.62 -30.62
N LEU A 499 -35.01 -12.66 -31.70
CA LEU A 499 -35.12 -11.71 -32.83
C LEU A 499 -36.07 -12.13 -33.97
N PRO A 500 -36.18 -13.41 -34.40
CA PRO A 500 -36.93 -13.76 -35.62
C PRO A 500 -38.44 -13.45 -35.58
N GLY A 501 -39.04 -13.45 -34.39
CA GLY A 501 -40.48 -13.20 -34.18
C GLY A 501 -40.85 -11.76 -33.84
N MET A 502 -39.97 -10.78 -34.05
CA MET A 502 -40.24 -9.37 -33.70
C MET A 502 -41.22 -8.71 -34.68
N LYS A 503 -42.43 -8.35 -34.21
CA LYS A 503 -43.44 -7.60 -34.98
C LYS A 503 -42.98 -6.20 -35.44
N ARG A 504 -41.97 -5.62 -34.79
CA ARG A 504 -41.41 -4.27 -35.04
C ARG A 504 -40.12 -4.27 -35.89
N LEU A 505 -39.93 -5.20 -36.81
CA LEU A 505 -38.79 -5.20 -37.73
C LEU A 505 -38.82 -4.03 -38.74
N ASP A 506 -40.00 -3.42 -38.95
CA ASP A 506 -40.27 -2.48 -40.06
C ASP A 506 -40.21 -0.99 -39.64
N HIS A 507 -39.80 -0.66 -38.39
CA HIS A 507 -39.65 0.75 -38.01
C HIS A 507 -38.38 1.36 -38.62
N PRO A 508 -38.49 2.57 -39.23
CA PRO A 508 -37.32 3.34 -39.68
C PRO A 508 -36.43 3.69 -38.49
N ASP A 509 -35.15 3.97 -38.78
CA ASP A 509 -34.16 4.45 -37.82
C ASP A 509 -34.76 5.43 -36.79
N SER A 510 -34.34 5.32 -35.53
CA SER A 510 -34.73 6.20 -34.43
C SER A 510 -34.73 7.68 -34.89
N PRO A 511 -35.69 8.52 -34.48
CA PRO A 511 -35.74 9.93 -34.87
C PRO A 511 -34.40 10.65 -34.65
N LEU A 512 -33.69 10.29 -33.58
CA LEU A 512 -32.35 10.75 -33.26
C LEU A 512 -31.34 10.33 -34.34
N VAL A 513 -31.34 9.06 -34.71
CA VAL A 513 -30.44 8.50 -35.74
C VAL A 513 -30.69 9.13 -37.11
N ARG A 514 -31.95 9.39 -37.50
CA ARG A 514 -32.26 10.09 -38.76
C ARG A 514 -31.81 11.54 -38.77
N TRP A 515 -31.83 12.21 -37.62
CA TRP A 515 -31.28 13.56 -37.49
C TRP A 515 -29.76 13.54 -37.58
N LEU A 516 -29.09 12.63 -36.85
CA LEU A 516 -27.64 12.45 -36.87
C LEU A 516 -27.13 12.13 -38.28
N LYS A 517 -27.74 11.19 -39.00
CA LYS A 517 -27.37 10.85 -40.39
C LYS A 517 -27.52 12.03 -41.35
N ARG A 518 -28.55 12.87 -41.18
CA ARG A 518 -28.72 14.09 -42.00
C ARG A 518 -27.64 15.13 -41.72
N VAL A 519 -27.27 15.32 -40.46
CA VAL A 519 -26.17 16.22 -40.07
C VAL A 519 -24.85 15.70 -40.60
N ASP A 520 -24.56 14.42 -40.38
CA ASP A 520 -23.32 13.76 -40.83
C ASP A 520 -23.16 13.84 -42.35
N THR A 521 -24.24 13.59 -43.12
CA THR A 521 -24.23 13.74 -44.59
C THR A 521 -23.85 15.17 -45.01
N ARG A 522 -24.40 16.19 -44.33
CA ARG A 522 -24.07 17.60 -44.62
C ARG A 522 -22.62 17.92 -44.28
N VAL A 523 -22.14 17.44 -43.12
CA VAL A 523 -20.77 17.66 -42.66
C VAL A 523 -19.78 16.97 -43.59
N LEU A 524 -20.01 15.72 -43.98
CA LEU A 524 -19.17 14.98 -44.91
C LEU A 524 -19.08 15.69 -46.27
N ASN A 525 -20.24 16.03 -46.87
CA ASN A 525 -20.29 16.72 -48.16
C ASN A 525 -19.58 18.10 -48.14
N TRP A 526 -19.66 18.83 -47.03
CA TRP A 526 -18.92 20.07 -46.82
C TRP A 526 -17.41 19.85 -46.65
N SER A 527 -17.02 18.70 -46.09
CA SER A 527 -15.63 18.38 -45.73
C SER A 527 -14.80 17.89 -46.92
N PHE A 528 -15.38 17.13 -47.87
CA PHE A 528 -14.64 16.56 -49.00
C PHE A 528 -13.86 17.59 -49.85
N PRO A 529 -14.43 18.76 -50.22
CA PRO A 529 -13.69 19.79 -50.96
C PRO A 529 -12.54 20.41 -50.15
N ARG A 530 -12.59 20.32 -48.82
CA ARG A 530 -11.64 20.94 -47.87
C ARG A 530 -10.75 19.91 -47.18
N ALA A 531 -10.72 18.68 -47.69
CA ALA A 531 -10.10 17.52 -47.04
C ALA A 531 -8.67 17.78 -46.54
N ARG A 532 -7.82 18.38 -47.39
CA ARG A 532 -6.43 18.69 -47.05
C ARG A 532 -6.30 19.73 -45.93
N VAL A 533 -7.17 20.75 -45.91
CA VAL A 533 -7.16 21.81 -44.89
C VAL A 533 -7.62 21.27 -43.55
N ILE A 534 -8.67 20.45 -43.54
CA ILE A 534 -9.21 19.84 -42.30
C ILE A 534 -8.20 18.85 -41.70
N LEU A 535 -7.58 18.00 -42.52
CA LEU A 535 -6.54 17.08 -42.06
C LEU A 535 -5.29 17.82 -41.54
N ALA A 536 -4.87 18.89 -42.22
CA ALA A 536 -3.75 19.72 -41.74
C ALA A 536 -4.09 20.41 -40.41
N GLY A 537 -5.30 20.96 -40.28
CA GLY A 537 -5.77 21.58 -39.03
C GLY A 537 -5.83 20.58 -37.87
N ALA A 538 -6.35 19.37 -38.11
CA ALA A 538 -6.36 18.30 -37.10
C ALA A 538 -4.94 17.85 -36.73
N GLY A 539 -4.02 17.75 -37.71
CA GLY A 539 -2.61 17.45 -37.46
C GLY A 539 -1.91 18.52 -36.61
N ILE A 540 -2.17 19.81 -36.89
CA ILE A 540 -1.64 20.92 -36.08
C ILE A 540 -2.22 20.88 -34.66
N ALA A 541 -3.52 20.63 -34.51
CA ALA A 541 -4.15 20.51 -33.19
C ALA A 541 -3.57 19.35 -32.38
N ALA A 542 -3.32 18.20 -33.03
CA ALA A 542 -2.64 17.05 -32.41
C ALA A 542 -1.21 17.39 -32.00
N LEU A 543 -0.47 18.12 -32.84
CA LEU A 543 0.88 18.60 -32.52
C LEU A 543 0.89 19.57 -31.33
N ILE A 544 -0.07 20.50 -31.26
CA ILE A 544 -0.20 21.43 -30.13
C ILE A 544 -0.54 20.66 -28.84
N ALA A 545 -1.46 19.70 -28.91
CA ALA A 545 -1.81 18.86 -27.77
C ALA A 545 -0.61 18.01 -27.31
N ALA A 546 0.13 17.39 -28.23
CA ALA A 546 1.33 16.63 -27.90
C ALA A 546 2.45 17.52 -27.33
N ALA A 547 2.63 18.72 -27.90
CA ALA A 547 3.60 19.70 -27.43
C ALA A 547 3.25 20.24 -26.05
N SER A 548 1.99 20.17 -25.61
CA SER A 548 1.58 20.64 -24.29
C SER A 548 1.74 19.65 -23.15
N ILE A 549 1.92 18.36 -23.46
CA ILE A 549 2.14 17.30 -22.47
C ILE A 549 3.32 17.58 -21.52
N PRO A 550 4.49 18.05 -21.99
CA PRO A 550 5.62 18.35 -21.10
C PRO A 550 5.35 19.45 -20.06
N TRP A 551 4.33 20.31 -20.27
CA TRP A 551 3.95 21.36 -19.32
C TRP A 551 2.88 20.93 -18.30
N LEU A 552 2.33 19.72 -18.41
CA LEU A 552 1.44 19.18 -17.39
C LEU A 552 2.26 18.84 -16.12
N PRO A 553 1.78 19.21 -14.91
CA PRO A 553 2.44 18.83 -13.67
C PRO A 553 2.52 17.30 -13.57
N ARG A 554 3.61 16.76 -13.02
CA ARG A 554 3.83 15.31 -12.94
C ARG A 554 3.74 14.83 -11.50
N ALA A 555 3.06 13.71 -11.28
CA ALA A 555 2.97 13.04 -9.99
C ALA A 555 3.12 11.53 -10.16
N PHE A 556 3.56 10.81 -9.13
CA PHE A 556 3.62 9.35 -9.18
C PHE A 556 2.21 8.73 -9.12
N LEU A 557 1.47 9.04 -8.06
CA LEU A 557 0.07 8.64 -7.83
C LEU A 557 -0.75 9.87 -7.39
N PRO A 558 -2.08 9.89 -7.65
CA PRO A 558 -2.97 10.89 -7.06
C PRO A 558 -3.02 10.73 -5.53
N ALA A 559 -3.34 11.82 -4.83
CA ALA A 559 -3.48 11.78 -3.37
C ALA A 559 -4.75 11.01 -2.96
N PHE A 560 -4.63 10.12 -1.98
CA PHE A 560 -5.73 9.31 -1.48
C PHE A 560 -6.59 10.08 -0.47
N ASN A 561 -7.87 9.72 -0.32
CA ASN A 561 -8.70 10.18 0.79
C ASN A 561 -9.05 9.03 1.74
N GLU A 562 -8.18 8.77 2.71
CA GLU A 562 -8.34 7.63 3.63
C GLU A 562 -9.37 7.85 4.75
N GLY A 563 -9.97 9.05 4.86
CA GLY A 563 -10.92 9.39 5.93
C GLY A 563 -10.31 9.54 7.34
N SER A 564 -9.04 9.15 7.50
CA SER A 564 -8.26 9.26 8.73
C SER A 564 -6.94 9.98 8.47
N LEU A 565 -6.37 10.58 9.50
CA LEU A 565 -5.08 11.26 9.47
C LEU A 565 -4.14 10.62 10.48
N VAL A 566 -2.87 10.51 10.11
CA VAL A 566 -1.77 10.17 11.02
C VAL A 566 -0.83 11.35 11.09
N MET A 567 -0.53 11.76 12.31
CA MET A 567 0.29 12.94 12.59
C MET A 567 1.52 12.50 13.37
N SER A 568 2.69 12.99 12.96
CA SER A 568 3.93 12.80 13.68
C SER A 568 4.31 14.10 14.36
N LEU A 569 4.44 14.06 15.68
CA LEU A 569 5.01 15.10 16.52
C LEU A 569 6.43 14.72 16.91
N MET A 570 7.40 15.40 16.33
CA MET A 570 8.81 15.24 16.68
C MET A 570 9.27 16.36 17.60
N PHE A 571 9.61 16.01 18.83
CA PHE A 571 10.29 16.89 19.78
C PHE A 571 11.80 16.86 19.55
N ASN A 572 12.53 17.79 20.17
CA ASN A 572 13.99 17.75 20.16
C ASN A 572 14.47 16.46 20.87
N PRO A 573 15.35 15.66 20.25
CA PRO A 573 15.92 14.51 20.93
C PRO A 573 16.62 14.91 22.23
N GLY A 574 16.52 14.05 23.25
CA GLY A 574 16.90 14.37 24.63
C GLY A 574 15.70 14.76 25.51
N THR A 575 14.55 15.08 24.90
CA THR A 575 13.29 15.21 25.63
C THR A 575 12.92 13.89 26.30
N SER A 576 12.58 13.93 27.59
CA SER A 576 12.17 12.74 28.34
C SER A 576 10.82 12.22 27.87
N LEU A 577 10.56 10.92 28.05
CA LEU A 577 9.26 10.32 27.73
C LEU A 577 8.11 11.02 28.46
N THR A 578 8.32 11.38 29.74
CA THR A 578 7.31 12.08 30.55
C THR A 578 6.92 13.41 29.93
N GLU A 579 7.90 14.19 29.48
CA GLU A 579 7.65 15.51 28.89
C GLU A 579 7.04 15.41 27.49
N ALA A 580 7.55 14.49 26.65
CA ALA A 580 6.97 14.21 25.34
C ALA A 580 5.51 13.73 25.46
N ASN A 581 5.21 12.86 26.43
CA ASN A 581 3.86 12.38 26.71
C ASN A 581 2.93 13.52 27.20
N ARG A 582 3.43 14.42 28.05
CA ARG A 582 2.68 15.61 28.52
C ARG A 582 2.33 16.54 27.36
N MET A 583 3.31 16.84 26.50
CA MET A 583 3.11 17.69 25.33
C MET A 583 2.21 17.02 24.28
N GLY A 584 2.36 15.70 24.12
CA GLY A 584 1.47 14.89 23.28
C GLY A 584 0.02 14.92 23.76
N ALA A 585 -0.24 14.80 25.07
CA ALA A 585 -1.60 14.89 25.62
C ALA A 585 -2.23 16.27 25.44
N LEU A 586 -1.42 17.34 25.48
CA LEU A 586 -1.86 18.68 25.12
C LEU A 586 -2.24 18.75 23.63
N ALA A 587 -1.43 18.17 22.74
CA ALA A 587 -1.75 18.08 21.32
C ALA A 587 -3.06 17.32 21.06
N GLU A 588 -3.30 16.20 21.73
CA GLU A 588 -4.58 15.46 21.64
C GLU A 588 -5.77 16.37 22.00
N SER A 589 -5.63 17.15 23.07
CA SER A 589 -6.66 18.07 23.54
C SER A 589 -6.90 19.24 22.57
N LEU A 590 -5.85 19.75 21.92
CA LEU A 590 -5.94 20.81 20.91
C LEU A 590 -6.60 20.31 19.61
N ILE A 591 -6.19 19.13 19.15
CA ILE A 591 -6.77 18.49 17.95
C ILE A 591 -8.26 18.22 18.16
N ARG A 592 -8.66 17.78 19.36
CA ARG A 592 -10.07 17.48 19.69
C ARG A 592 -11.00 18.69 19.57
N GLN A 593 -10.47 19.92 19.61
CA GLN A 593 -11.25 21.17 19.44
C GLN A 593 -11.68 21.39 17.99
N VAL A 594 -11.05 20.74 17.01
CA VAL A 594 -11.48 20.79 15.62
C VAL A 594 -12.81 20.03 15.47
N PRO A 595 -13.90 20.67 14.98
CA PRO A 595 -15.24 20.07 14.98
C PRO A 595 -15.37 18.75 14.22
N GLU A 596 -14.53 18.54 13.20
CA GLU A 596 -14.46 17.35 12.36
C GLU A 596 -13.87 16.12 13.07
N VAL A 597 -13.09 16.32 14.14
CA VAL A 597 -12.41 15.22 14.84
C VAL A 597 -13.39 14.45 15.73
N THR A 598 -13.42 13.12 15.60
CA THR A 598 -14.26 12.22 16.41
C THR A 598 -13.52 11.69 17.63
N GLN A 599 -12.30 11.20 17.40
CA GLN A 599 -11.42 10.62 18.41
C GLN A 599 -9.97 10.86 18.03
N VAL A 600 -9.13 10.92 19.07
CA VAL A 600 -7.69 11.09 18.95
C VAL A 600 -7.02 10.05 19.84
N GLY A 601 -6.06 9.32 19.29
CA GLY A 601 -5.21 8.43 20.05
C GLY A 601 -3.76 8.73 19.77
N ARG A 602 -2.91 8.52 20.77
CA ARG A 602 -1.50 8.87 20.70
C ARG A 602 -0.64 7.72 21.16
N ARG A 603 0.44 7.49 20.41
CA ARG A 603 1.54 6.59 20.74
C ARG A 603 2.83 7.40 20.78
N THR A 604 3.48 7.48 21.92
CA THR A 604 4.77 8.18 22.08
C THR A 604 5.87 7.15 22.28
N GLY A 605 6.97 7.26 21.54
CA GLY A 605 8.04 6.27 21.57
C GLY A 605 7.63 4.93 20.96
N ARG A 606 8.16 3.84 21.51
CA ARG A 606 7.96 2.47 20.99
C ARG A 606 7.50 1.48 22.05
N ALA A 607 6.84 0.41 21.63
CA ALA A 607 6.61 -0.76 22.48
C ALA A 607 7.84 -1.68 22.52
N GLU A 608 7.85 -2.62 23.47
CA GLU A 608 8.82 -3.71 23.43
C GLU A 608 8.57 -4.61 22.21
N LEU A 609 9.63 -5.01 21.50
CA LEU A 609 9.54 -5.84 20.28
C LEU A 609 8.76 -5.19 19.12
N ASP A 610 8.63 -3.87 19.13
CA ASP A 610 8.13 -3.10 18.00
C ASP A 610 9.17 -3.06 16.87
N GLU A 611 8.73 -3.28 15.63
CA GLU A 611 9.57 -3.23 14.44
C GLU A 611 9.95 -1.79 14.04
N HIS A 612 9.35 -0.77 14.69
CA HIS A 612 9.66 0.63 14.49
C HIS A 612 10.69 1.15 15.50
N ALA A 613 11.76 1.76 14.99
CA ALA A 613 12.80 2.39 15.80
C ALA A 613 12.45 3.84 16.18
N GLU A 614 11.29 4.06 16.83
CA GLU A 614 10.90 5.40 17.28
C GLU A 614 11.50 5.71 18.66
N GLY A 615 12.09 6.90 18.79
CA GLY A 615 12.62 7.40 20.05
C GLY A 615 11.52 7.98 20.95
N VAL A 616 11.80 8.13 22.25
CA VAL A 616 10.85 8.73 23.23
C VAL A 616 10.45 10.18 22.93
N HIS A 617 11.17 10.84 22.02
CA HIS A 617 10.92 12.21 21.56
C HIS A 617 9.99 12.25 20.33
N SER A 618 9.51 11.12 19.85
CA SER A 618 8.59 10.99 18.72
C SER A 618 7.22 10.56 19.23
N SER A 619 6.15 11.23 18.77
CA SER A 619 4.78 10.81 19.04
C SER A 619 3.97 10.72 17.75
N GLU A 620 3.37 9.58 17.52
CA GLU A 620 2.35 9.39 16.49
C GLU A 620 0.97 9.65 17.10
N ILE A 621 0.15 10.40 16.38
CA ILE A 621 -1.23 10.69 16.74
C ILE A 621 -2.12 10.26 15.58
N ASP A 622 -3.01 9.31 15.87
CA ASP A 622 -4.06 8.86 14.97
C ASP A 622 -5.32 9.69 15.21
N VAL A 623 -5.84 10.29 14.16
CA VAL A 623 -7.01 11.18 14.20
C VAL A 623 -8.06 10.65 13.24
N ASP A 624 -9.22 10.33 13.79
CA ASP A 624 -10.38 9.95 12.99
C ASP A 624 -11.26 11.18 12.73
N LEU A 625 -11.73 11.30 11.49
CA LEU A 625 -12.50 12.45 11.01
C LEU A 625 -13.89 12.02 10.58
N LYS A 626 -14.90 12.79 10.99
CA LYS A 626 -16.24 12.70 10.39
C LYS A 626 -16.24 13.40 9.04
N ARG A 627 -17.19 13.02 8.19
CA ARG A 627 -17.45 13.70 6.91
C ARG A 627 -17.73 15.19 7.15
N SER A 628 -17.06 16.06 6.39
CA SER A 628 -17.19 17.52 6.45
C SER A 628 -17.51 18.08 5.06
N ASP A 629 -18.15 19.25 5.04
CA ASP A 629 -18.34 20.04 3.82
C ASP A 629 -17.09 20.85 3.45
N ARG A 630 -16.18 21.06 4.42
CA ARG A 630 -14.89 21.71 4.20
C ARG A 630 -13.94 20.78 3.46
N SER A 631 -13.08 21.36 2.63
CA SER A 631 -12.05 20.58 1.95
C SER A 631 -11.10 19.95 2.96
N ARG A 632 -10.55 18.78 2.61
CA ARG A 632 -9.55 18.10 3.45
C ARG A 632 -8.38 19.02 3.80
N GLU A 633 -7.92 19.79 2.82
CA GLU A 633 -6.80 20.73 2.98
C GLU A 633 -7.11 21.82 4.00
N GLU A 634 -8.34 22.33 4.03
CA GLU A 634 -8.78 23.29 5.05
C GLU A 634 -8.82 22.68 6.46
N VAL A 635 -9.26 21.43 6.58
CA VAL A 635 -9.30 20.73 7.88
C VAL A 635 -7.87 20.47 8.37
N MET A 636 -6.98 19.99 7.49
CA MET A 636 -5.56 19.80 7.80
C MET A 636 -4.88 21.13 8.17
N ALA A 637 -5.19 22.21 7.46
CA ALA A 637 -4.66 23.55 7.78
C ALA A 637 -5.15 24.05 9.15
N ALA A 638 -6.43 23.80 9.50
CA ALA A 638 -6.96 24.15 10.81
C ALA A 638 -6.29 23.36 11.94
N ILE A 639 -6.08 22.06 11.76
CA ILE A 639 -5.33 21.22 12.72
C ILE A 639 -3.88 21.72 12.85
N ARG A 640 -3.21 22.01 11.73
CA ARG A 640 -1.83 22.54 11.72
C ARG A 640 -1.74 23.87 12.47
N ALA A 641 -2.73 24.75 12.29
CA ALA A 641 -2.78 26.03 13.00
C ALA A 641 -2.89 25.83 14.52
N GLN A 642 -3.71 24.89 14.99
CA GLN A 642 -3.83 24.58 16.43
C GLN A 642 -2.51 24.09 17.03
N LEU A 643 -1.74 23.30 16.28
CA LEU A 643 -0.48 22.73 16.77
C LEU A 643 0.74 23.64 16.61
N SER A 644 0.63 24.74 15.85
CA SER A 644 1.74 25.66 15.59
C SER A 644 2.36 26.28 16.85
N SER A 645 1.63 26.29 17.96
CA SER A 645 2.09 26.80 19.26
C SER A 645 2.99 25.82 20.02
N LEU A 646 3.02 24.54 19.63
CA LEU A 646 3.82 23.53 20.30
C LEU A 646 5.29 23.59 19.83
N PRO A 647 6.27 23.44 20.74
CA PRO A 647 7.69 23.32 20.40
C PRO A 647 8.01 21.92 19.83
N ALA A 648 7.33 21.55 18.75
CA ALA A 648 7.48 20.27 18.06
C ALA A 648 7.38 20.48 16.55
N SER A 649 8.12 19.68 15.78
CA SER A 649 7.90 19.58 14.33
C SER A 649 6.68 18.69 14.09
N VAL A 650 5.72 19.19 13.33
CA VAL A 650 4.45 18.49 13.03
C VAL A 650 4.43 18.09 11.56
N ALA A 651 4.36 16.80 11.30
CA ALA A 651 4.07 16.27 9.97
C ALA A 651 2.67 15.64 9.98
N ILE A 652 1.83 16.02 9.01
CA ILE A 652 0.47 15.49 8.87
C ILE A 652 0.43 14.70 7.56
N GLY A 653 0.00 13.45 7.61
CA GLY A 653 -0.30 12.69 6.42
C GLY A 653 -1.33 11.62 6.68
N GLN A 654 -1.28 10.56 5.90
CA GLN A 654 -2.27 9.50 5.92
C GLN A 654 -1.59 8.14 6.09
N PRO A 655 -2.26 7.19 6.79
CA PRO A 655 -1.67 5.90 7.11
C PRO A 655 -1.08 5.18 5.89
N ILE A 656 -1.87 4.94 4.84
CA ILE A 656 -1.43 4.13 3.69
C ILE A 656 -0.39 4.89 2.86
N SER A 657 -0.61 6.18 2.62
CA SER A 657 0.35 7.02 1.88
C SER A 657 1.74 7.02 2.52
N HIS A 658 1.83 7.21 3.85
CA HIS A 658 3.10 7.17 4.57
C HIS A 658 3.78 5.79 4.51
N ARG A 659 2.99 4.71 4.48
CA ARG A 659 3.51 3.35 4.42
C ARG A 659 4.05 3.04 3.01
N LEU A 660 3.41 3.56 1.95
CA LEU A 660 3.91 3.47 0.58
C LEU A 660 5.24 4.24 0.42
N ASP A 661 5.36 5.42 1.03
CA ASP A 661 6.61 6.20 1.03
C ASP A 661 7.74 5.47 1.75
N HIS A 662 7.43 4.91 2.92
CA HIS A 662 8.38 4.13 3.71
C HIS A 662 8.85 2.86 2.98
N LEU A 663 7.96 2.21 2.22
CA LEU A 663 8.28 1.09 1.34
C LEU A 663 9.32 1.44 0.27
N LEU A 664 9.19 2.62 -0.34
CA LEU A 664 10.03 3.02 -1.47
C LEU A 664 11.39 3.57 -1.05
N SER A 665 11.43 4.42 -0.02
CA SER A 665 12.65 5.16 0.36
C SER A 665 13.26 4.70 1.68
N GLY A 666 12.50 3.98 2.51
CA GLY A 666 12.86 3.69 3.90
C GLY A 666 12.64 4.86 4.86
N VAL A 667 12.06 5.98 4.39
CA VAL A 667 11.62 7.13 5.19
C VAL A 667 10.20 7.52 4.77
N ARG A 668 9.46 8.22 5.65
CA ARG A 668 8.06 8.61 5.39
C ARG A 668 7.98 9.95 4.65
N ALA A 669 8.59 10.04 3.47
CA ALA A 669 8.60 11.25 2.65
C ALA A 669 8.74 10.94 1.15
N GLN A 670 8.28 11.87 0.30
CA GLN A 670 8.30 11.72 -1.15
C GLN A 670 9.71 11.82 -1.76
N ILE A 671 10.56 12.68 -1.20
CA ILE A 671 11.96 12.88 -1.61
C ILE A 671 12.86 12.59 -0.41
N ALA A 672 13.84 11.70 -0.61
CA ALA A 672 14.82 11.33 0.40
C ALA A 672 16.24 11.50 -0.15
N LEU A 673 16.96 12.49 0.37
CA LEU A 673 18.35 12.73 0.05
C LEU A 673 19.24 12.11 1.12
N LYS A 674 19.96 11.05 0.79
CA LYS A 674 20.83 10.35 1.74
C LYS A 674 22.27 10.76 1.54
N ILE A 675 22.91 11.20 2.61
CA ILE A 675 24.34 11.55 2.65
C ILE A 675 25.05 10.43 3.39
N TYR A 676 26.04 9.82 2.74
CA TYR A 676 26.84 8.72 3.28
C TYR A 676 28.23 9.21 3.66
N GLY A 677 28.78 8.67 4.74
CA GLY A 677 30.10 9.05 5.27
C GLY A 677 30.34 8.41 6.64
N ASP A 678 31.57 8.49 7.15
CA ASP A 678 31.94 7.74 8.36
C ASP A 678 31.88 8.61 9.64
N ASP A 679 32.02 9.93 9.53
CA ASP A 679 31.96 10.87 10.65
C ASP A 679 30.57 11.52 10.78
N LEU A 680 29.95 11.36 11.95
CA LEU A 680 28.58 11.84 12.21
C LEU A 680 28.49 13.37 12.26
N ASP A 681 29.54 14.05 12.72
CA ASP A 681 29.54 15.52 12.84
C ASP A 681 29.60 16.16 11.46
N THR A 682 30.45 15.64 10.59
CA THR A 682 30.53 16.02 9.18
C THR A 682 29.22 15.74 8.46
N LEU A 683 28.59 14.58 8.70
CA LEU A 683 27.28 14.25 8.13
C LEU A 683 26.21 15.27 8.54
N ARG A 684 26.13 15.63 9.83
CA ARG A 684 25.18 16.65 10.34
C ARG A 684 25.41 18.01 9.71
N GLY A 685 26.66 18.45 9.61
CA GLY A 685 27.02 19.72 8.97
C GLY A 685 26.64 19.76 7.49
N LEU A 686 26.91 18.68 6.75
CA LEU A 686 26.52 18.54 5.34
C LEU A 686 24.99 18.53 5.18
N ALA A 687 24.27 17.81 6.05
CA ALA A 687 22.82 17.73 6.00
C ALA A 687 22.15 19.09 6.20
N GLU A 688 22.60 19.88 7.18
CA GLU A 688 22.09 21.24 7.40
C GLU A 688 22.46 22.21 6.27
N SER A 689 23.67 22.09 5.73
CA SER A 689 24.08 22.88 4.56
C SER A 689 23.19 22.59 3.35
N VAL A 690 22.92 21.30 3.09
CA VAL A 690 22.02 20.89 2.01
C VAL A 690 20.58 21.32 2.30
N ARG A 691 20.08 21.17 3.54
CA ARG A 691 18.74 21.67 3.94
C ARG A 691 18.57 23.16 3.63
N GLY A 692 19.57 23.99 3.95
CA GLY A 692 19.55 25.43 3.67
C GLY A 692 19.46 25.75 2.18
N ARG A 693 20.13 24.96 1.33
CA ARG A 693 20.03 25.09 -0.13
C ARG A 693 18.69 24.57 -0.67
N LEU A 694 18.21 23.44 -0.16
CA LEU A 694 16.92 22.86 -0.56
C LEU A 694 15.76 23.80 -0.20
N ALA A 695 15.86 24.56 0.89
CA ALA A 695 14.85 25.56 1.26
C ALA A 695 14.67 26.68 0.22
N GLN A 696 15.62 26.86 -0.70
CA GLN A 696 15.52 27.82 -1.80
C GLN A 696 14.85 27.25 -3.05
N VAL A 697 14.61 25.93 -3.10
CA VAL A 697 13.95 25.26 -4.23
C VAL A 697 12.44 25.47 -4.11
N PRO A 698 11.80 26.21 -5.05
CA PRO A 698 10.35 26.39 -5.03
C PRO A 698 9.63 25.04 -5.18
N GLY A 699 8.59 24.83 -4.38
CA GLY A 699 7.77 23.60 -4.40
C GLY A 699 8.15 22.54 -3.36
N LEU A 700 9.29 22.68 -2.67
CA LEU A 700 9.61 21.84 -1.51
C LEU A 700 8.95 22.38 -0.25
N VAL A 701 8.28 21.49 0.49
CA VAL A 701 7.68 21.75 1.80
C VAL A 701 8.15 20.71 2.81
N ASP A 702 8.00 21.02 4.10
CA ASP A 702 8.33 20.14 5.21
C ASP A 702 9.78 19.59 5.18
N ILE A 703 10.72 20.36 4.63
CA ILE A 703 12.12 19.96 4.51
C ILE A 703 12.70 19.75 5.90
N THR A 704 13.05 18.50 6.19
CA THR A 704 13.49 18.08 7.51
C THR A 704 14.76 17.26 7.38
N VAL A 705 15.71 17.54 8.26
CA VAL A 705 16.90 16.70 8.44
C VAL A 705 16.55 15.66 9.49
N GLU A 706 16.82 14.39 9.18
CA GLU A 706 16.77 13.30 10.13
C GLU A 706 17.52 13.70 11.40
N ARG A 707 16.82 13.67 12.54
CA ARG A 707 17.34 14.18 13.82
C ARG A 707 18.33 13.20 14.43
N GLN A 708 19.50 13.06 13.82
CA GLN A 708 20.70 12.51 14.45
C GLN A 708 21.37 13.66 15.18
N VAL A 709 21.12 13.82 16.47
CA VAL A 709 21.68 14.92 17.28
C VAL A 709 22.35 14.35 18.53
N LEU A 710 23.17 15.19 19.14
CA LEU A 710 23.78 14.88 20.42
C LEU A 710 22.74 15.07 21.53
N ILE A 711 22.62 14.06 22.39
CA ILE A 711 21.78 14.06 23.58
C ILE A 711 22.66 13.92 24.83
N PRO A 712 22.23 14.48 25.98
CA PRO A 712 22.96 14.36 27.22
C PRO A 712 23.15 12.90 27.65
N GLN A 713 24.36 12.59 28.10
CA GLN A 713 24.80 11.29 28.59
C GLN A 713 25.57 11.48 29.91
N VAL A 714 25.49 10.48 30.78
CA VAL A 714 26.32 10.41 32.00
C VAL A 714 27.41 9.38 31.76
N ASN A 715 28.64 9.85 31.61
CA ASN A 715 29.82 9.05 31.32
C ASN A 715 30.52 8.67 32.62
N VAL A 716 30.63 7.37 32.89
CA VAL A 716 31.43 6.82 33.99
C VAL A 716 32.76 6.33 33.43
N ARG A 717 33.83 7.10 33.65
CA ARG A 717 35.18 6.80 33.14
C ARG A 717 36.01 6.17 34.24
N LEU A 718 36.27 4.87 34.12
CA LEU A 718 37.14 4.13 35.04
C LEU A 718 38.59 4.58 34.91
N ASP A 719 39.21 4.89 36.04
CA ASP A 719 40.65 5.07 36.15
C ASP A 719 41.28 3.71 36.50
N TYR A 720 41.82 3.05 35.47
CA TYR A 720 42.44 1.74 35.59
C TYR A 720 43.53 1.68 36.68
N ARG A 721 44.29 2.76 36.87
CA ARG A 721 45.37 2.80 37.87
C ARG A 721 44.79 2.87 39.28
N LYS A 722 43.77 3.70 39.50
CA LYS A 722 43.10 3.79 40.80
C LYS A 722 42.33 2.51 41.12
N ALA A 723 41.57 1.97 40.17
CA ALA A 723 40.88 0.69 40.34
C ALA A 723 41.84 -0.44 40.75
N ALA A 724 43.01 -0.52 40.12
CA ALA A 724 44.05 -1.49 40.45
C ALA A 724 44.61 -1.31 41.88
N GLN A 725 44.74 -0.08 42.39
CA GLN A 725 45.18 0.16 43.78
C GLN A 725 44.21 -0.41 44.82
N TYR A 726 42.93 -0.52 44.47
CA TYR A 726 41.92 -1.15 45.30
C TYR A 726 41.71 -2.64 44.97
N GLY A 727 42.44 -3.21 44.00
CA GLY A 727 42.30 -4.60 43.60
C GLY A 727 40.97 -4.90 42.87
N ILE A 728 40.37 -3.89 42.25
CA ILE A 728 39.11 -4.01 41.50
C ILE A 728 39.45 -4.14 40.02
N THR A 729 38.93 -5.17 39.35
CA THR A 729 39.05 -5.28 37.89
C THR A 729 38.03 -4.37 37.20
N PRO A 730 38.32 -3.84 36.00
CA PRO A 730 37.34 -3.06 35.25
C PRO A 730 36.04 -3.83 34.99
N GLY A 731 36.13 -5.14 34.74
CA GLY A 731 34.97 -6.01 34.55
C GLY A 731 34.05 -6.05 35.77
N ASP A 732 34.62 -6.21 36.98
CA ASP A 732 33.84 -6.23 38.22
C ASP A 732 33.16 -4.89 38.50
N ALA A 733 33.89 -3.78 38.27
CA ALA A 733 33.35 -2.43 38.45
C ALA A 733 32.21 -2.14 37.46
N LEU A 734 32.41 -2.44 36.17
CA LEU A 734 31.39 -2.24 35.14
C LEU A 734 30.17 -3.15 35.35
N GLY A 735 30.37 -4.42 35.72
CA GLY A 735 29.27 -5.35 36.00
C GLY A 735 28.43 -4.94 37.22
N ALA A 736 29.09 -4.45 38.28
CA ALA A 736 28.39 -3.89 39.44
C ALA A 736 27.60 -2.63 39.06
N MET A 737 28.20 -1.72 38.29
CA MET A 737 27.53 -0.51 37.82
C MET A 737 26.36 -0.81 36.89
N GLN A 738 26.49 -1.80 36.01
CA GLN A 738 25.42 -2.25 35.12
C GLN A 738 24.23 -2.77 35.94
N THR A 739 24.49 -3.68 36.89
CA THR A 739 23.47 -4.25 37.78
C THR A 739 22.73 -3.16 38.57
N LEU A 740 23.46 -2.21 39.15
CA LEU A 740 22.87 -1.15 39.97
C LEU A 740 22.14 -0.08 39.14
N SER A 741 22.66 0.25 37.95
CA SER A 741 22.14 1.35 37.13
C SER A 741 21.06 0.89 36.14
N GLU A 742 21.37 -0.09 35.29
CA GLU A 742 20.44 -0.63 34.29
C GLU A 742 19.39 -1.52 34.96
N GLY A 743 19.85 -2.35 35.91
CA GLY A 743 19.05 -3.34 36.60
C GLY A 743 19.37 -4.74 36.11
N ALA A 744 19.68 -5.66 37.03
CA ALA A 744 19.87 -7.07 36.70
C ALA A 744 18.59 -7.87 37.01
N ARG A 745 18.14 -8.68 36.04
CA ARG A 745 17.07 -9.65 36.23
C ARG A 745 17.60 -10.81 37.07
N ALA A 746 17.14 -10.93 38.32
CA ALA A 746 17.58 -11.95 39.26
C ALA A 746 16.78 -13.27 39.10
N SER A 747 15.45 -13.16 39.01
CA SER A 747 14.53 -14.30 38.88
C SER A 747 13.21 -13.85 38.24
N GLN A 748 12.26 -14.78 38.08
CA GLN A 748 10.91 -14.52 37.59
C GLN A 748 9.87 -15.08 38.56
N VAL A 749 9.00 -14.20 39.06
CA VAL A 749 7.89 -14.57 39.95
C VAL A 749 6.67 -14.95 39.09
N ILE A 750 6.10 -16.12 39.36
CA ILE A 750 5.01 -16.69 38.57
C ILE A 750 3.70 -16.62 39.37
N GLU A 751 2.72 -15.87 38.85
CA GLU A 751 1.37 -15.72 39.40
C GLU A 751 0.34 -16.29 38.41
N GLY A 752 0.02 -17.59 38.55
CA GLY A 752 -0.81 -18.30 37.57
C GLY A 752 -0.13 -18.37 36.20
N VAL A 753 -0.72 -17.69 35.20
CA VAL A 753 -0.13 -17.52 33.85
C VAL A 753 0.74 -16.27 33.73
N ARG A 754 0.62 -15.33 34.69
CA ARG A 754 1.36 -14.07 34.69
C ARG A 754 2.77 -14.30 35.17
N ARG A 755 3.71 -13.60 34.56
CA ARG A 755 5.13 -13.68 34.87
C ARG A 755 5.66 -12.27 35.10
N HIS A 756 6.20 -12.04 36.28
CA HIS A 756 6.76 -10.75 36.68
C HIS A 756 8.25 -10.91 36.93
N ASP A 757 9.06 -10.04 36.32
CA ASP A 757 10.49 -10.08 36.57
C ASP A 757 10.83 -9.51 37.95
N LEU A 758 11.76 -10.18 38.63
CA LEU A 758 12.41 -9.71 39.84
C LEU A 758 13.73 -9.03 39.44
N VAL A 759 13.80 -7.71 39.62
CA VAL A 759 14.92 -6.89 39.14
C VAL A 759 15.61 -6.22 40.33
N VAL A 760 16.94 -6.34 40.39
CA VAL A 760 17.79 -5.59 41.31
C VAL A 760 18.25 -4.34 40.62
N ARG A 761 17.90 -3.16 41.13
CA ARG A 761 18.26 -1.86 40.54
C ARG A 761 18.13 -0.75 41.56
N LEU A 762 19.02 0.24 41.54
CA LEU A 762 18.91 1.41 42.41
C LEU A 762 17.59 2.15 42.24
N ALA A 763 17.15 2.81 43.31
CA ALA A 763 16.00 3.71 43.27
C ALA A 763 16.27 4.88 42.30
N GLU A 764 15.25 5.39 41.60
CA GLU A 764 15.43 6.47 40.62
C GLU A 764 15.99 7.76 41.26
N THR A 765 15.68 8.00 42.54
CA THR A 765 16.19 9.15 43.31
C THR A 765 17.67 9.03 43.69
N GLN A 766 18.31 7.87 43.46
CA GLN A 766 19.71 7.59 43.81
C GLN A 766 20.58 7.38 42.56
N ARG A 767 20.13 7.87 41.40
CA ARG A 767 20.80 7.68 40.10
C ARG A 767 21.21 8.99 39.42
N THR A 768 21.30 10.09 40.19
CA THR A 768 21.93 11.33 39.71
C THR A 768 23.45 11.13 39.58
N PRO A 769 24.17 11.92 38.77
CA PRO A 769 25.62 11.83 38.66
C PRO A 769 26.33 11.89 40.03
N GLN A 770 25.83 12.70 40.95
CA GLN A 770 26.36 12.85 42.31
C GLN A 770 26.09 11.61 43.17
N ASP A 771 24.93 10.97 43.01
CA ASP A 771 24.60 9.74 43.72
C ASP A 771 25.38 8.54 43.17
N LEU A 772 25.54 8.45 41.84
CA LEU A 772 26.35 7.42 41.20
C LEU A 772 27.80 7.45 41.71
N ALA A 773 28.36 8.66 41.87
CA ALA A 773 29.70 8.84 42.42
C ALA A 773 29.86 8.32 43.87
N ARG A 774 28.76 8.25 44.64
CA ARG A 774 28.72 7.79 46.04
C ARG A 774 28.40 6.31 46.18
N ILE A 775 28.07 5.61 45.08
CA ILE A 775 27.80 4.17 45.11
C ILE A 775 29.01 3.45 45.69
N MET A 776 28.77 2.57 46.65
CA MET A 776 29.82 1.75 47.25
C MET A 776 30.06 0.50 46.39
N ILE A 777 31.27 0.36 45.85
CA ILE A 777 31.75 -0.80 45.09
C ILE A 777 32.61 -1.67 46.01
N GLN A 778 32.41 -2.98 45.96
CA GLN A 778 33.16 -3.91 46.80
C GLN A 778 34.62 -4.01 46.33
N SER A 779 35.57 -3.88 47.26
CA SER A 779 36.98 -4.20 47.01
C SER A 779 37.47 -5.28 47.99
N PRO A 780 38.57 -5.98 47.68
CA PRO A 780 39.25 -6.87 48.64
C PRO A 780 39.63 -6.20 49.97
N ARG A 781 39.81 -4.87 49.99
CA ARG A 781 40.13 -4.07 51.19
C ARG A 781 38.89 -3.54 51.92
N GLY A 782 37.69 -3.83 51.41
CA GLY A 782 36.42 -3.28 51.88
C GLY A 782 35.71 -2.43 50.83
N PRO A 783 34.46 -2.00 51.07
CA PRO A 783 33.70 -1.22 50.11
C PRO A 783 34.29 0.20 49.94
N VAL A 784 34.39 0.67 48.69
CA VAL A 784 34.94 1.99 48.32
C VAL A 784 33.94 2.75 47.44
N PRO A 785 33.84 4.08 47.56
CA PRO A 785 32.94 4.84 46.69
C PRO A 785 33.42 4.82 45.23
N LEU A 786 32.50 4.83 44.28
CA LEU A 786 32.80 4.83 42.85
C LEU A 786 33.73 5.98 42.46
N ALA A 787 33.57 7.17 43.07
CA ALA A 787 34.43 8.33 42.86
C ALA A 787 35.92 8.08 43.15
N ALA A 788 36.27 7.06 43.95
CA ALA A 788 37.65 6.71 44.23
C ALA A 788 38.33 6.00 43.04
N ILE A 789 37.55 5.40 42.14
CA ILE A 789 38.04 4.55 41.03
C ILE A 789 37.55 4.99 39.64
N ALA A 790 36.58 5.89 39.56
CA ALA A 790 36.04 6.43 38.30
C ALA A 790 35.64 7.90 38.44
N SER A 791 35.69 8.66 37.33
CA SER A 791 34.99 9.95 37.23
C SER A 791 33.60 9.76 36.65
N VAL A 792 32.63 10.53 37.16
CA VAL A 792 31.26 10.58 36.65
C VAL A 792 31.07 11.98 36.06
N GLU A 793 30.98 12.06 34.74
CA GLU A 793 30.96 13.31 33.98
C GLU A 793 29.70 13.36 33.11
N GLU A 794 29.07 14.52 33.02
CA GLU A 794 28.04 14.77 32.00
C GLU A 794 28.74 15.05 30.67
N GLY A 795 28.25 14.44 29.60
CA GLY A 795 28.71 14.68 28.24
C GLY A 795 27.56 14.49 27.26
N ASP A 796 27.87 14.43 25.97
CA ASP A 796 26.86 14.19 24.94
C ASP A 796 27.26 13.05 24.00
N GLY A 797 26.26 12.39 23.43
CA GLY A 797 26.44 11.40 22.37
C GLY A 797 25.22 11.33 21.44
N PRO A 798 25.33 10.71 20.25
CA PRO A 798 24.25 10.61 19.29
C PRO A 798 23.02 9.93 19.91
N ASN A 799 21.82 10.37 19.53
CA ASN A 799 20.56 9.74 19.91
C ASN A 799 20.29 8.43 19.13
N GLN A 800 20.76 8.37 17.88
CA GLN A 800 20.68 7.20 17.01
C GLN A 800 21.75 7.27 15.91
N ILE A 801 22.07 6.11 15.33
CA ILE A 801 22.97 5.99 14.20
C ILE A 801 22.27 5.15 13.12
N GLY A 802 22.01 5.77 11.97
CA GLY A 802 21.47 5.10 10.79
C GLY A 802 22.57 4.57 9.89
N ARG A 803 22.44 3.31 9.45
CA ARG A 803 23.35 2.72 8.47
C ARG A 803 22.58 2.05 7.34
N GLU A 804 23.23 1.99 6.19
CA GLU A 804 22.70 1.31 5.01
C GLU A 804 23.87 0.70 4.22
N ASN A 805 23.73 -0.58 3.88
CA ASN A 805 24.74 -1.39 3.20
C ASN A 805 26.15 -1.26 3.82
N GLY A 806 26.21 -1.23 5.16
CA GLY A 806 27.48 -1.16 5.90
C GLY A 806 28.15 0.22 5.96
N ARG A 807 27.45 1.32 5.61
CA ARG A 807 27.94 2.69 5.79
C ARG A 807 26.97 3.52 6.62
N ARG A 808 27.50 4.44 7.46
CA ARG A 808 26.66 5.40 8.18
C ARG A 808 26.06 6.39 7.18
N ARG A 809 24.85 6.86 7.49
CA ARG A 809 24.13 7.84 6.67
C ARG A 809 23.30 8.78 7.52
N ILE A 810 23.02 9.94 6.96
CA ILE A 810 21.99 10.86 7.43
C ILE A 810 21.07 11.22 6.27
N VAL A 811 19.78 11.39 6.53
CA VAL A 811 18.79 11.68 5.48
C VAL A 811 18.26 13.10 5.63
N VAL A 812 18.23 13.83 4.54
CA VAL A 812 17.47 15.07 4.38
C VAL A 812 16.26 14.74 3.53
N TYR A 813 15.07 14.82 4.08
CA TYR A 813 13.84 14.47 3.37
C TYR A 813 12.92 15.68 3.26
N ALA A 814 12.10 15.66 2.22
CA ALA A 814 11.16 16.74 1.94
C ALA A 814 9.92 16.18 1.23
N ASN A 815 8.83 16.90 1.40
CA ASN A 815 7.60 16.67 0.65
C ASN A 815 7.45 17.75 -0.42
N THR A 816 6.55 17.53 -1.36
CA THR A 816 6.20 18.53 -2.37
C THR A 816 4.87 19.18 -2.04
N ASP A 817 4.69 20.43 -2.44
CA ASP A 817 3.40 21.15 -2.36
C ASP A 817 2.40 20.70 -3.46
N GLY A 818 2.73 19.61 -4.18
CA GLY A 818 1.97 19.12 -5.33
C GLY A 818 2.35 19.79 -6.66
N SER A 819 3.33 20.71 -6.68
CA SER A 819 3.87 21.27 -7.93
C SER A 819 4.74 20.26 -8.70
N ASP A 820 5.25 20.65 -9.87
CA ASP A 820 5.95 19.76 -10.80
C ASP A 820 7.19 19.09 -10.17
N MET A 821 7.05 17.80 -9.83
CA MET A 821 8.12 16.97 -9.26
C MET A 821 9.39 16.95 -10.13
N GLY A 822 9.25 16.97 -11.45
CA GLY A 822 10.40 17.01 -12.37
C GLY A 822 11.20 18.31 -12.24
N ARG A 823 10.51 19.46 -12.13
CA ARG A 823 11.14 20.76 -11.90
C ARG A 823 11.79 20.84 -10.52
N ILE A 824 11.09 20.36 -9.49
CA ILE A 824 11.60 20.29 -8.12
C ILE A 824 12.92 19.52 -8.09
N ILE A 825 12.96 18.32 -8.68
CA ILE A 825 14.15 17.47 -8.63
C ILE A 825 15.30 18.02 -9.47
N ALA A 826 15.04 18.69 -10.59
CA ALA A 826 16.09 19.43 -11.28
C ALA A 826 16.72 20.48 -10.36
N GLY A 827 15.90 21.17 -9.56
CA GLY A 827 16.34 22.06 -8.48
C GLY A 827 17.15 21.34 -7.40
N VAL A 828 16.67 20.19 -6.91
CA VAL A 828 17.36 19.35 -5.91
C VAL A 828 18.73 18.90 -6.43
N ARG A 829 18.81 18.33 -7.64
CA ARG A 829 20.06 17.91 -8.28
C ARG A 829 21.03 19.09 -8.43
N GLY A 830 20.52 20.27 -8.80
CA GLY A 830 21.31 21.51 -8.85
C GLY A 830 21.87 21.92 -7.48
N ALA A 831 21.05 21.89 -6.43
CA ALA A 831 21.45 22.20 -5.06
C ALA A 831 22.52 21.22 -4.53
N VAL A 832 22.39 19.93 -4.87
CA VAL A 832 23.37 18.88 -4.49
C VAL A 832 24.67 19.05 -5.25
N ALA A 833 24.63 19.31 -6.56
CA ALA A 833 25.84 19.51 -7.38
C ALA A 833 26.67 20.72 -6.94
N GLN A 834 26.03 21.74 -6.36
CA GLN A 834 26.71 22.92 -5.79
C GLN A 834 27.25 22.66 -4.38
N SER A 835 26.99 21.50 -3.79
CA SER A 835 27.46 21.13 -2.47
C SER A 835 28.84 20.47 -2.56
N SER A 836 29.87 21.12 -2.01
CA SER A 836 31.21 20.54 -1.92
C SER A 836 31.23 19.41 -0.89
N LEU A 837 31.42 18.16 -1.34
CA LEU A 837 31.51 16.99 -0.47
C LEU A 837 32.99 16.65 -0.18
N PRO A 838 33.37 16.37 1.09
CA PRO A 838 34.69 15.83 1.41
C PRO A 838 34.94 14.46 0.76
N GLY A 839 36.22 14.08 0.61
CA GLY A 839 36.58 12.76 0.07
C GLY A 839 35.99 11.62 0.91
N GLY A 840 35.41 10.61 0.26
CA GLY A 840 34.75 9.47 0.92
C GLY A 840 33.27 9.65 1.24
N TYR A 841 32.71 10.84 0.99
CA TYR A 841 31.28 11.14 1.12
C TYR A 841 30.60 11.12 -0.24
N PHE A 842 29.36 10.65 -0.28
CA PHE A 842 28.53 10.70 -1.48
C PHE A 842 27.07 10.86 -1.11
N VAL A 843 26.28 11.31 -2.09
CA VAL A 843 24.85 11.58 -1.92
C VAL A 843 24.07 10.69 -2.86
N SER A 844 23.03 10.04 -2.34
CA SER A 844 22.01 9.33 -3.12
C SER A 844 20.69 10.09 -3.04
N ILE A 845 19.98 10.19 -4.16
CA ILE A 845 18.64 10.78 -4.22
C ILE A 845 17.67 9.64 -4.48
N GLU A 846 16.79 9.37 -3.52
CA GLU A 846 15.79 8.32 -3.57
C GLU A 846 14.40 8.90 -3.26
N GLY A 847 13.36 8.07 -3.38
CA GLY A 847 11.97 8.45 -3.16
C GLY A 847 11.08 8.12 -4.35
N GLN A 848 9.84 8.60 -4.29
CA GLN A 848 8.84 8.36 -5.33
C GLN A 848 9.30 8.85 -6.71
N PHE A 849 10.11 9.93 -6.75
CA PHE A 849 10.61 10.47 -8.01
C PHE A 849 11.46 9.47 -8.80
N GLN A 850 12.36 8.72 -8.16
CA GLN A 850 13.23 7.78 -8.88
C GLN A 850 12.39 6.68 -9.54
N ALA A 851 11.40 6.15 -8.80
CA ALA A 851 10.43 5.22 -9.34
C ALA A 851 9.62 5.84 -10.50
N GLN A 852 9.19 7.09 -10.36
CA GLN A 852 8.47 7.83 -11.39
C GLN A 852 9.30 8.07 -12.66
N GLU A 853 10.57 8.46 -12.56
CA GLU A 853 11.45 8.72 -13.71
C GLU A 853 11.71 7.43 -14.48
N LEU A 854 12.04 6.34 -13.78
CA LEU A 854 12.21 5.01 -14.38
C LEU A 854 10.93 4.50 -15.01
N ALA A 855 9.80 4.59 -14.32
CA ALA A 855 8.50 4.17 -14.83
C ALA A 855 8.09 4.98 -16.07
N THR A 856 8.27 6.31 -16.07
CA THR A 856 7.90 7.16 -17.20
C THR A 856 8.74 6.84 -18.44
N GLN A 857 10.05 6.67 -18.30
CA GLN A 857 10.94 6.29 -19.41
C GLN A 857 10.57 4.91 -19.97
N LEU A 858 10.32 3.95 -19.08
CA LEU A 858 9.94 2.61 -19.47
C LEU A 858 8.55 2.59 -20.15
N ILE A 859 7.56 3.30 -19.60
CA ILE A 859 6.21 3.43 -20.20
C ILE A 859 6.31 4.09 -21.58
N ALA A 860 7.14 5.11 -21.78
CA ALA A 860 7.34 5.73 -23.09
C ALA A 860 7.92 4.72 -24.10
N LEU A 861 8.94 3.96 -23.71
CA LEU A 861 9.51 2.89 -24.54
C LEU A 861 8.47 1.81 -24.87
N LEU A 862 7.73 1.37 -23.85
CA LEU A 862 6.68 0.37 -23.94
C LEU A 862 5.49 0.85 -24.80
N ALA A 863 5.15 2.14 -24.77
CA ALA A 863 4.13 2.73 -25.62
C ALA A 863 4.56 2.71 -27.10
N VAL A 864 5.81 3.03 -27.40
CA VAL A 864 6.37 2.91 -28.77
C VAL A 864 6.33 1.46 -29.24
N MET A 865 6.70 0.52 -28.37
CA MET A 865 6.61 -0.92 -28.65
C MET A 865 5.17 -1.36 -28.92
N SER A 866 4.20 -0.91 -28.11
CA SER A 866 2.77 -1.14 -28.35
C SER A 866 2.32 -0.61 -29.70
N LEU A 867 2.68 0.62 -30.06
CA LEU A 867 2.33 1.19 -31.37
C LEU A 867 2.90 0.37 -32.52
N ALA A 868 4.14 -0.12 -32.40
CA ALA A 868 4.76 -1.00 -33.39
C ALA A 868 4.03 -2.35 -33.49
N LEU A 869 3.58 -2.90 -32.37
CA LEU A 869 2.88 -4.18 -32.32
C LEU A 869 1.44 -4.05 -32.88
N ILE A 870 0.76 -2.94 -32.59
CA ILE A 870 -0.53 -2.58 -33.20
C ILE A 870 -0.38 -2.44 -34.71
N TYR A 871 0.67 -1.73 -35.16
CA TYR A 871 0.99 -1.62 -36.58
C TYR A 871 1.17 -2.99 -37.22
N LEU A 872 1.91 -3.90 -36.58
CA LEU A 872 2.15 -5.26 -37.10
C LEU A 872 0.84 -6.05 -37.21
N VAL A 873 -0.03 -5.99 -36.20
CA VAL A 873 -1.33 -6.68 -36.21
C VAL A 873 -2.26 -6.11 -37.30
N LEU A 874 -2.32 -4.78 -37.45
CA LEU A 874 -3.10 -4.12 -38.50
C LEU A 874 -2.55 -4.44 -39.89
N TYR A 875 -1.23 -4.38 -40.07
CA TYR A 875 -0.57 -4.69 -41.33
C TYR A 875 -0.77 -6.16 -41.71
N SER A 876 -0.71 -7.09 -40.75
CA SER A 876 -1.01 -8.51 -40.99
C SER A 876 -2.42 -8.73 -41.54
N ARG A 877 -3.39 -7.90 -41.14
CA ARG A 877 -4.77 -7.99 -41.61
C ARG A 877 -4.96 -7.35 -42.99
N TYR A 878 -4.56 -6.09 -43.14
CA TYR A 878 -4.87 -5.30 -44.34
C TYR A 878 -3.82 -5.41 -45.44
N ARG A 879 -2.61 -5.88 -45.11
CA ARG A 879 -1.44 -5.96 -46.00
C ARG A 879 -1.14 -4.66 -46.77
N ALA A 880 -1.59 -3.53 -46.22
CA ALA A 880 -1.51 -2.22 -46.86
C ALA A 880 -1.08 -1.17 -45.84
N HIS A 881 0.06 -0.52 -46.11
CA HIS A 881 0.62 0.50 -45.22
C HIS A 881 -0.31 1.70 -45.08
N ARG A 882 -0.97 2.12 -46.16
CA ARG A 882 -1.87 3.29 -46.17
C ARG A 882 -3.08 3.09 -45.27
N LEU A 883 -3.77 1.95 -45.39
CA LEU A 883 -4.92 1.63 -44.53
C LEU A 883 -4.52 1.49 -43.06
N THR A 884 -3.35 0.91 -42.79
CA THR A 884 -2.80 0.78 -41.43
C THR A 884 -2.54 2.15 -40.81
N LEU A 885 -1.88 3.06 -41.52
CA LEU A 885 -1.60 4.42 -41.05
C LEU A 885 -2.87 5.27 -40.90
N ILE A 886 -3.87 5.10 -41.78
CA ILE A 886 -5.17 5.78 -41.65
C ILE A 886 -5.85 5.39 -40.34
N ILE A 887 -5.83 4.10 -39.98
CA ILE A 887 -6.41 3.63 -38.70
C ILE A 887 -5.61 4.17 -37.52
N MET A 888 -4.27 4.13 -37.58
CA MET A 888 -3.41 4.64 -36.51
C MET A 888 -3.48 6.17 -36.35
N ALA A 889 -3.84 6.92 -37.39
CA ALA A 889 -4.01 8.36 -37.32
C ALA A 889 -5.09 8.80 -36.32
N ASN A 890 -6.03 7.91 -35.97
CA ASN A 890 -7.01 8.17 -34.92
C ASN A 890 -6.40 8.32 -33.51
N ILE A 891 -5.22 7.74 -33.27
CA ILE A 891 -4.59 7.75 -31.94
C ILE A 891 -4.19 9.19 -31.55
N PRO A 892 -3.43 9.96 -32.37
CA PRO A 892 -3.18 11.38 -32.09
C PRO A 892 -4.44 12.24 -31.97
N PHE A 893 -5.53 11.89 -32.65
CA PHE A 893 -6.78 12.66 -32.56
C PHE A 893 -7.49 12.45 -31.22
N ALA A 894 -7.43 11.23 -30.69
CA ALA A 894 -7.91 10.93 -29.34
C ALA A 894 -7.11 11.68 -28.26
N LEU A 895 -5.79 11.85 -28.48
CA LEU A 895 -4.90 12.59 -27.56
C LEU A 895 -5.37 14.03 -27.33
N ILE A 896 -5.92 14.70 -28.36
CA ILE A 896 -6.37 16.10 -28.27
C ILE A 896 -7.39 16.28 -27.15
N GLY A 897 -8.46 15.49 -27.14
CA GLY A 897 -9.52 15.64 -26.14
C GLY A 897 -9.07 15.21 -24.75
N SER A 898 -8.22 14.20 -24.64
CA SER A 898 -7.64 13.78 -23.35
C SER A 898 -6.80 14.87 -22.71
N VAL A 899 -5.91 15.51 -23.47
CA VAL A 899 -5.05 16.60 -22.96
C VAL A 899 -5.89 17.81 -22.56
N ILE A 900 -6.89 18.18 -23.36
CA ILE A 900 -7.83 19.27 -23.01
C ILE A 900 -8.60 18.93 -21.72
N ALA A 901 -9.09 17.70 -21.59
CA ALA A 901 -9.82 17.26 -20.40
C ALA A 901 -8.93 17.26 -19.15
N MET A 902 -7.66 16.86 -19.25
CA MET A 902 -6.71 16.94 -18.14
C MET A 902 -6.47 18.38 -17.69
N TRP A 903 -6.25 19.31 -18.63
CA TRP A 903 -6.10 20.73 -18.30
C TRP A 903 -7.35 21.31 -17.65
N ALA A 904 -8.54 20.98 -18.18
CA ALA A 904 -9.81 21.45 -17.63
C ALA A 904 -10.10 20.90 -16.22
N ALA A 905 -9.67 19.66 -15.95
CA ALA A 905 -9.84 19.00 -14.66
C ALA A 905 -8.70 19.29 -13.66
N GLY A 906 -7.66 20.05 -14.07
CA GLY A 906 -6.50 20.34 -13.21
C GLY A 906 -5.68 19.10 -12.84
N LEU A 907 -5.68 18.07 -13.69
CA LEU A 907 -5.03 16.79 -13.40
C LEU A 907 -3.53 16.80 -13.70
N THR A 908 -2.80 15.98 -12.94
CA THR A 908 -1.38 15.73 -13.16
C THR A 908 -1.17 14.54 -14.11
N LEU A 909 -0.03 14.55 -14.80
CA LEU A 909 0.46 13.41 -15.56
C LEU A 909 1.02 12.37 -14.57
N SER A 910 0.21 11.36 -14.27
CA SER A 910 0.54 10.26 -13.36
C SER A 910 0.54 8.90 -14.07
N VAL A 911 0.98 7.84 -13.38
CA VAL A 911 0.91 6.48 -13.92
C VAL A 911 -0.53 6.09 -14.26
N ALA A 912 -1.51 6.51 -13.45
CA ALA A 912 -2.93 6.34 -13.73
C ALA A 912 -3.35 7.04 -15.04
N SER A 913 -2.98 8.31 -15.23
CA SER A 913 -3.29 9.05 -16.46
C SER A 913 -2.67 8.38 -17.69
N MET A 914 -1.43 7.87 -17.58
CA MET A 914 -0.75 7.13 -18.66
C MET A 914 -1.47 5.84 -19.03
N VAL A 915 -1.96 5.07 -18.05
CA VAL A 915 -2.80 3.89 -18.30
C VAL A 915 -4.10 4.28 -19.03
N GLY A 916 -4.68 5.44 -18.72
CA GLY A 916 -5.81 6.00 -19.47
C GLY A 916 -5.49 6.25 -20.95
N PHE A 917 -4.34 6.85 -21.26
CA PHE A 917 -3.92 7.09 -22.66
C PHE A 917 -3.66 5.79 -23.42
N ILE A 918 -3.05 4.81 -22.74
CA ILE A 918 -2.82 3.46 -23.26
C ILE A 918 -4.17 2.84 -23.60
N THR A 919 -5.11 2.78 -22.65
CA THR A 919 -6.46 2.23 -22.85
C THR A 919 -7.18 2.90 -24.03
N LEU A 920 -7.17 4.22 -24.07
CA LEU A 920 -7.79 5.02 -25.13
C LEU A 920 -7.22 4.67 -26.52
N THR A 921 -5.92 4.40 -26.62
CA THR A 921 -5.26 4.00 -27.87
C THR A 921 -5.90 2.74 -28.45
N GLY A 922 -6.19 1.75 -27.61
CA GLY A 922 -6.89 0.53 -28.01
C GLY A 922 -8.30 0.81 -28.52
N ILE A 923 -9.10 1.56 -27.75
CA ILE A 923 -10.50 1.87 -28.08
C ILE A 923 -10.61 2.72 -29.35
N ALA A 924 -9.77 3.75 -29.50
CA ALA A 924 -9.74 4.62 -30.68
C ALA A 924 -9.36 3.85 -31.95
N THR A 925 -8.38 2.94 -31.85
CA THR A 925 -7.95 2.08 -32.96
C THR A 925 -9.06 1.12 -33.36
N ARG A 926 -9.76 0.52 -32.38
CA ARG A 926 -10.90 -0.37 -32.58
C ARG A 926 -12.02 0.27 -33.41
N ASN A 927 -12.41 1.50 -33.09
CA ASN A 927 -13.44 2.23 -33.84
C ASN A 927 -13.03 2.44 -35.32
N GLY A 928 -11.76 2.78 -35.56
CA GLY A 928 -11.21 2.91 -36.91
C GLY A 928 -11.24 1.60 -37.72
N ILE A 929 -10.89 0.47 -37.08
CA ILE A 929 -10.91 -0.86 -37.71
C ILE A 929 -12.30 -1.22 -38.22
N LEU A 930 -13.34 -1.01 -37.41
CA LEU A 930 -14.71 -1.39 -37.75
C LEU A 930 -15.25 -0.57 -38.93
N LYS A 931 -14.87 0.72 -39.00
CA LYS A 931 -15.26 1.61 -40.10
C LYS A 931 -14.57 1.26 -41.41
N VAL A 932 -13.24 1.12 -41.39
CA VAL A 932 -12.44 0.77 -42.57
C VAL A 932 -12.77 -0.64 -43.07
N SER A 933 -12.98 -1.61 -42.18
CA SER A 933 -13.43 -2.96 -42.54
C SER A 933 -14.78 -2.94 -43.27
N HIS A 934 -15.68 -2.03 -42.91
CA HIS A 934 -16.97 -1.90 -43.59
C HIS A 934 -16.83 -1.35 -45.00
N TYR A 935 -15.97 -0.35 -45.22
CA TYR A 935 -15.66 0.15 -46.58
C TYR A 935 -15.13 -0.98 -47.47
N ILE A 936 -14.23 -1.81 -46.95
CA ILE A 936 -13.68 -2.95 -47.69
C ILE A 936 -14.79 -3.98 -47.99
N ASN A 937 -15.65 -4.28 -47.03
CA ASN A 937 -16.75 -5.23 -47.23
C ASN A 937 -17.78 -4.74 -48.26
N LEU A 938 -18.08 -3.43 -48.33
CA LEU A 938 -18.96 -2.85 -49.36
C LEU A 938 -18.42 -3.10 -50.77
N CYS A 939 -17.12 -2.86 -51.01
CA CYS A 939 -16.50 -3.16 -52.30
C CYS A 939 -16.44 -4.66 -52.58
N ARG A 940 -16.10 -5.48 -51.58
CA ARG A 940 -15.82 -6.91 -51.78
C ARG A 940 -17.07 -7.79 -51.87
N LEU A 941 -18.08 -7.54 -51.04
CA LEU A 941 -19.27 -8.39 -50.91
C LEU A 941 -20.49 -7.82 -51.64
N GLU A 942 -20.58 -6.49 -51.76
CA GLU A 942 -21.73 -5.82 -52.38
C GLU A 942 -21.41 -5.23 -53.77
N GLY A 943 -20.15 -5.34 -54.23
CA GLY A 943 -19.73 -4.94 -55.58
C GLY A 943 -19.70 -3.43 -55.84
N GLU A 944 -19.72 -2.61 -54.78
CA GLU A 944 -19.69 -1.15 -54.88
C GLU A 944 -18.34 -0.63 -55.41
N SER A 945 -18.36 0.34 -56.33
CA SER A 945 -17.16 0.99 -56.84
C SER A 945 -16.61 2.02 -55.86
N PHE A 946 -15.28 2.15 -55.74
CA PHE A 946 -14.68 3.17 -54.89
C PHE A 946 -15.06 4.59 -55.35
N GLY A 947 -15.65 5.37 -54.45
CA GLY A 947 -16.07 6.73 -54.73
C GLY A 947 -16.68 7.44 -53.53
N MET A 948 -16.92 8.74 -53.66
CA MET A 948 -17.57 9.55 -52.63
C MET A 948 -18.95 8.98 -52.19
N PRO A 949 -19.83 8.50 -53.10
CA PRO A 949 -21.10 7.87 -52.70
C PRO A 949 -20.91 6.63 -51.82
N MET A 950 -19.91 5.79 -52.14
CA MET A 950 -19.57 4.60 -51.35
C MET A 950 -19.09 4.98 -49.95
N ILE A 951 -18.18 5.96 -49.84
CA ILE A 951 -17.66 6.42 -48.54
C ILE A 951 -18.78 7.04 -47.69
N VAL A 952 -19.65 7.85 -48.29
CA VAL A 952 -20.81 8.44 -47.59
C VAL A 952 -21.74 7.35 -47.11
N ARG A 953 -22.11 6.39 -47.98
CA ARG A 953 -22.97 5.25 -47.61
C ARG A 953 -22.35 4.44 -46.46
N GLY A 954 -21.10 4.02 -46.59
CA GLY A 954 -20.41 3.25 -45.56
C GLY A 954 -20.24 4.01 -44.25
N SER A 955 -20.03 5.33 -44.30
CA SER A 955 -19.93 6.17 -43.10
C SER A 955 -21.27 6.27 -42.38
N LEU A 956 -22.36 6.49 -43.13
CA LEU A 956 -23.72 6.58 -42.56
C LEU A 956 -24.20 5.23 -42.00
N GLU A 957 -23.83 4.12 -42.63
CA GLU A 957 -24.14 2.77 -42.14
C GLU A 957 -23.37 2.42 -40.85
N ARG A 958 -22.18 3.01 -40.64
CA ARG A 958 -21.35 2.81 -39.43
C ARG A 958 -21.47 3.92 -38.39
N LEU A 959 -22.14 5.02 -38.71
CA LEU A 959 -22.38 6.12 -37.77
C LEU A 959 -23.10 5.64 -36.51
N THR A 960 -24.22 4.91 -36.67
CA THR A 960 -25.02 4.47 -35.52
C THR A 960 -24.25 3.50 -34.62
N PRO A 961 -23.62 2.42 -35.13
CA PRO A 961 -22.87 1.50 -34.29
C PRO A 961 -21.67 2.15 -33.60
N VAL A 962 -20.86 2.94 -34.34
CA VAL A 962 -19.65 3.58 -33.77
C VAL A 962 -20.01 4.63 -32.73
N LEU A 963 -21.04 5.44 -32.98
CA LEU A 963 -21.48 6.43 -32.00
C LEU A 963 -22.09 5.76 -30.77
N MET A 964 -22.84 4.66 -30.95
CA MET A 964 -23.41 3.91 -29.83
C MET A 964 -22.31 3.34 -28.93
N THR A 965 -21.31 2.67 -29.50
CA THR A 965 -20.22 2.07 -28.72
C THR A 965 -19.37 3.13 -28.03
N ALA A 966 -19.06 4.23 -28.72
CA ALA A 966 -18.33 5.35 -28.15
C ALA A 966 -19.07 6.05 -26.99
N LEU A 967 -20.38 6.29 -27.15
CA LEU A 967 -21.20 6.90 -26.10
C LEU A 967 -21.34 5.96 -24.91
N VAL A 968 -21.57 4.66 -25.15
CA VAL A 968 -21.62 3.67 -24.08
C VAL A 968 -20.31 3.64 -23.31
N ALA A 969 -19.16 3.59 -24.01
CA ALA A 969 -17.84 3.61 -23.38
C ALA A 969 -17.56 4.90 -22.60
N ALA A 970 -17.89 6.07 -23.16
CA ALA A 970 -17.67 7.34 -22.49
C ALA A 970 -18.58 7.49 -21.26
N PHE A 971 -19.89 7.26 -21.41
CA PHE A 971 -20.84 7.49 -20.34
C PHE A 971 -20.82 6.40 -19.26
N ALA A 972 -20.34 5.19 -19.57
CA ALA A 972 -20.03 4.18 -18.55
C ALA A 972 -19.03 4.68 -17.50
N LEU A 973 -18.13 5.59 -17.89
CA LEU A 973 -17.10 6.17 -17.02
C LEU A 973 -17.57 7.43 -16.29
N THR A 974 -18.73 8.01 -16.63
CA THR A 974 -19.23 9.23 -15.99
C THR A 974 -19.31 9.15 -14.46
N PRO A 975 -19.72 8.02 -13.83
CA PRO A 975 -19.73 7.90 -12.37
C PRO A 975 -18.34 7.98 -11.70
N LEU A 976 -17.26 7.76 -12.46
CA LEU A 976 -15.87 7.92 -12.02
C LEU A 976 -15.34 9.35 -12.29
N LEU A 977 -15.99 10.10 -13.18
CA LEU A 977 -15.71 11.54 -13.38
C LEU A 977 -16.28 12.38 -12.24
N VAL A 978 -17.35 11.91 -11.60
CA VAL A 978 -18.03 12.58 -10.49
C VAL A 978 -17.49 12.07 -9.15
N ALA A 979 -17.30 12.99 -8.19
CA ALA A 979 -16.75 12.70 -6.85
C ALA A 979 -15.32 12.14 -6.90
N ALA A 980 -14.41 12.91 -7.49
CA ALA A 980 -12.99 12.58 -7.64
C ALA A 980 -12.31 12.25 -6.29
N ASP A 981 -12.73 12.88 -5.20
CA ASP A 981 -12.14 12.75 -3.86
C ASP A 981 -12.76 11.61 -3.01
N ALA A 982 -13.66 10.82 -3.58
CA ALA A 982 -14.27 9.71 -2.86
C ALA A 982 -13.30 8.52 -2.78
N PRO A 983 -13.18 7.85 -1.61
CA PRO A 983 -12.35 6.67 -1.42
C PRO A 983 -12.47 5.67 -2.57
N GLY A 984 -11.34 5.23 -3.12
CA GLY A 984 -11.23 4.26 -4.21
C GLY A 984 -11.44 4.85 -5.61
N LYS A 985 -12.06 6.03 -5.76
CA LYS A 985 -12.24 6.69 -7.07
C LYS A 985 -11.06 7.56 -7.45
N GLU A 986 -10.22 7.99 -6.50
CA GLU A 986 -9.12 8.95 -6.73
C GLU A 986 -8.10 8.43 -7.76
N ILE A 987 -7.85 7.12 -7.76
CA ILE A 987 -6.94 6.47 -8.71
C ILE A 987 -7.57 6.30 -10.09
N LEU A 988 -8.88 6.03 -10.12
CA LEU A 988 -9.62 5.74 -11.35
C LEU A 988 -10.09 7.00 -12.06
N HIS A 989 -10.21 8.11 -11.33
CA HIS A 989 -10.67 9.39 -11.86
C HIS A 989 -9.76 9.93 -12.97
N PRO A 990 -8.41 9.99 -12.81
CA PRO A 990 -7.53 10.39 -13.91
C PRO A 990 -7.64 9.49 -15.14
N VAL A 991 -7.79 8.17 -14.93
CA VAL A 991 -8.00 7.20 -16.02
C VAL A 991 -9.30 7.51 -16.77
N ALA A 992 -10.39 7.73 -16.03
CA ALA A 992 -11.71 8.03 -16.57
C ALA A 992 -11.72 9.36 -17.34
N VAL A 993 -11.09 10.42 -16.82
CA VAL A 993 -11.02 11.74 -17.48
C VAL A 993 -10.27 11.64 -18.81
N VAL A 994 -9.12 10.97 -18.83
CA VAL A 994 -8.33 10.77 -20.06
C VAL A 994 -9.12 9.99 -21.11
N ILE A 995 -9.76 8.88 -20.73
CA ILE A 995 -10.55 8.06 -21.66
C ILE A 995 -11.78 8.82 -22.12
N PHE A 996 -12.52 9.49 -21.23
CA PHE A 996 -13.73 10.24 -21.58
C PHE A 996 -13.43 11.38 -22.56
N GLY A 997 -12.47 12.26 -22.22
CA GLY A 997 -12.07 13.36 -23.10
C GLY A 997 -11.54 12.86 -24.45
N GLY A 998 -10.78 11.78 -24.39
CA GLY A 998 -10.24 11.13 -25.57
C GLY A 998 -11.31 10.54 -26.49
N LEU A 999 -12.29 9.83 -25.94
CA LEU A 999 -13.40 9.25 -26.70
C LEU A 999 -14.28 10.33 -27.34
N VAL A 1000 -14.55 11.43 -26.63
CA VAL A 1000 -15.32 12.55 -27.19
C VAL A 1000 -14.63 13.12 -28.43
N SER A 1001 -13.33 13.45 -28.32
CA SER A 1001 -12.56 13.98 -29.45
C SER A 1001 -12.38 12.94 -30.56
N SER A 1002 -11.98 11.71 -30.22
CA SER A 1002 -11.76 10.63 -31.19
C SER A 1002 -13.02 10.32 -31.99
N THR A 1003 -14.19 10.32 -31.37
CA THR A 1003 -15.45 9.98 -32.05
C THR A 1003 -15.90 11.10 -32.97
N LEU A 1004 -15.83 12.35 -32.51
CA LEU A 1004 -16.19 13.53 -33.31
C LEU A 1004 -15.21 13.78 -34.47
N LEU A 1005 -13.94 13.48 -34.27
CA LEU A 1005 -12.92 13.63 -35.30
C LEU A 1005 -12.91 12.44 -36.25
N ASP A 1006 -13.05 11.19 -35.78
CA ASP A 1006 -13.10 10.00 -36.64
C ASP A 1006 -14.28 10.04 -37.63
N THR A 1007 -15.44 10.58 -37.23
CA THR A 1007 -16.60 10.75 -38.14
C THR A 1007 -16.25 11.53 -39.39
N VAL A 1008 -15.32 12.49 -39.30
CA VAL A 1008 -14.92 13.36 -40.42
C VAL A 1008 -13.57 12.95 -41.00
N LEU A 1009 -12.53 12.78 -40.19
CA LEU A 1009 -11.15 12.62 -40.63
C LEU A 1009 -10.89 11.28 -41.32
N THR A 1010 -11.44 10.18 -40.81
CA THR A 1010 -11.23 8.84 -41.39
C THR A 1010 -11.80 8.73 -42.80
N PRO A 1011 -13.05 9.15 -43.08
CA PRO A 1011 -13.57 9.23 -44.45
C PRO A 1011 -12.73 10.09 -45.39
N LEU A 1012 -12.24 11.24 -44.92
CA LEU A 1012 -11.39 12.14 -45.73
C LEU A 1012 -10.02 11.52 -46.04
N ALA A 1013 -9.43 10.84 -45.06
CA ALA A 1013 -8.15 10.16 -45.23
C ALA A 1013 -8.28 8.97 -46.19
N VAL A 1014 -9.37 8.19 -46.09
CA VAL A 1014 -9.68 7.12 -47.05
C VAL A 1014 -9.94 7.68 -48.46
N TRP A 1015 -10.66 8.79 -48.59
CA TRP A 1015 -10.88 9.46 -49.88
C TRP A 1015 -9.59 9.88 -50.57
N LEU A 1016 -8.66 10.48 -49.82
CA LEU A 1016 -7.40 11.00 -50.38
C LEU A 1016 -6.33 9.93 -50.61
N PHE A 1017 -6.24 8.93 -49.73
CA PHE A 1017 -5.11 8.00 -49.70
C PHE A 1017 -5.49 6.51 -49.81
N GLY A 1018 -6.78 6.17 -49.69
CA GLY A 1018 -7.26 4.79 -49.58
C GLY A 1018 -7.63 4.10 -50.90
N ARG A 1019 -7.70 4.83 -52.03
CA ARG A 1019 -8.19 4.31 -53.33
C ARG A 1019 -7.45 3.05 -53.79
N GLU A 1020 -6.14 3.16 -54.03
CA GLU A 1020 -5.31 2.05 -54.54
C GLU A 1020 -5.39 0.82 -53.63
N SER A 1021 -5.30 1.01 -52.31
CA SER A 1021 -5.32 -0.11 -51.35
C SER A 1021 -6.67 -0.82 -51.25
N ILE A 1022 -7.79 -0.10 -51.41
CA ILE A 1022 -9.13 -0.72 -51.39
C ILE A 1022 -9.41 -1.44 -52.71
N GLU A 1023 -9.02 -0.86 -53.84
CA GLU A 1023 -9.15 -1.49 -55.16
C GLU A 1023 -8.30 -2.77 -55.27
N GLU A 1024 -7.06 -2.78 -54.74
CA GLU A 1024 -6.21 -3.97 -54.66
C GLU A 1024 -6.81 -5.10 -53.81
N LEU A 1025 -7.37 -4.76 -52.63
CA LEU A 1025 -8.01 -5.74 -51.74
C LEU A 1025 -9.34 -6.27 -52.30
N ALA A 1026 -10.07 -5.45 -53.06
CA ALA A 1026 -11.27 -5.87 -53.77
C ALA A 1026 -10.93 -6.79 -54.97
N GLY A 1027 -9.81 -6.54 -55.66
CA GLY A 1027 -9.33 -7.33 -56.80
C GLY A 1027 -8.80 -8.73 -56.44
N GLN A 1028 -8.43 -8.99 -55.18
CA GLN A 1028 -7.99 -10.30 -54.67
C GLN A 1028 -9.14 -11.32 -54.49
N ALA A 1029 -10.24 -11.18 -55.24
CA ALA A 1029 -11.50 -11.90 -55.09
C ALA A 1029 -11.45 -13.44 -55.24
N GLY A 1030 -10.26 -14.06 -55.39
CA GLY A 1030 -10.10 -15.48 -55.68
C GLY A 1030 -9.46 -16.37 -54.60
N THR A 1031 -8.69 -15.86 -53.63
CA THR A 1031 -7.69 -16.75 -52.97
C THR A 1031 -7.75 -16.95 -51.45
N HIS A 1032 -8.60 -16.26 -50.70
CA HIS A 1032 -8.81 -16.61 -49.28
C HIS A 1032 -10.28 -16.49 -48.89
N ALA A 1033 -10.96 -17.64 -48.94
CA ALA A 1033 -12.34 -17.83 -48.49
C ALA A 1033 -12.35 -18.58 -47.15
N TYR A 1034 -13.05 -17.99 -46.17
CA TYR A 1034 -13.52 -18.54 -44.89
C TYR A 1034 -12.56 -18.71 -43.72
#